data_AF-A0A346S4J8-F1
#
_entry.id   AF-A0A346S4J8-F1
#
_cell.length_a   1.000
_cell.length_b   1.000
_cell.length_c   1.000
_cell.angle_alpha   90.00
_cell.angle_beta   90.00
_cell.angle_gamma   90.00
#
_symmetry.space_group_name_H-M   'P 1'
#
loop_
_entity.id
_entity.type
_entity.pdbx_description
1 polymer ?
#
loop_
_entity_poly.entity_id
_entity_poly.type
_entity_poly.pdbx_seq_one_letter_code
_entity_poly.pdbx_strand_id
1 'polypeptide(L)'
;MELKSRKNKDLCRRLVQEWIGEASKDPGILYQVKLTDRGNTEVPMVSSGDLGVKIGLSRRQAARVLPSMCRGELDQILEMMRSEGLVTPGATAQNMNHINKLKLFLLRAKKNPALLKRIPMHGRKIQVTRFIHEFPEYEFPTIFTKSAFNRSSRVSYEYFHSVFAPEVVNELKKAGLCDEIFTASNRKPRSEPANNTFKETRDGIDISSVSEFETLCKKPFDSVYFLFALGARGVSSLSAIEQYRTTAQFVESFLRSQGMDGSETVREVLSDYLAVKFRAYLENLIAAKDISPTYGSTQVSNLLRSLQRFSELVGAEHFDFIKASGFKVMGRTTEKYQPYSRTEREVIAGALEKDMRRVWEQYSSVYEPTQSGQTFVVETKSGLQIDGSLCTKENLRWFFDHKLGSKPFRLSELIGSEAQSNEKLFRSGFEQYRWRYSDEQMTLSQLYDSWGVPRNPYREDIFAFYMRLVQVTGMNPMSALDLEVDSFEPKHPATLKPCLRYWKERSSGAKEMHLDIFSSEITWLSASQASKISEIIERVKALTKNLRDSLPEDHENKNLLFIAEAKPPQALGTVLRFYSSGYDKYRNIFETRYINELTDSDTGEMVSIVATRFRASMVSEMIEAGVSVREIQLMMGHSSIKTTLSYLDRMDFNKQSRQMILEKLEMIYNNAWVPQEKDKLPEKEKDHGEVIFKTPLGGCANIFNPPDFIKNSASYDGGACSNFNKCLSCENVIITTSHLPDLFALLRDYRVAWKNGSVAATPYGSVIRENIEILELILGDESEFQKSELEKAERLSRYIDSAVMIDGAAV
;
A
#
# COMPACT_ATOMS: atom_id res chain seq x y z
N MET A 1 5.17 -43.32 44.06
CA MET A 1 4.79 -42.50 42.88
C MET A 1 3.29 -42.62 42.54
N GLU A 2 2.67 -43.79 42.73
CA GLU A 2 1.23 -44.02 42.51
C GLU A 2 0.28 -43.24 43.44
N LEU A 3 0.69 -42.95 44.68
CA LEU A 3 -0.09 -42.14 45.64
C LEU A 3 -0.25 -40.66 45.24
N LYS A 4 0.74 -40.07 44.54
CA LYS A 4 0.63 -38.71 43.97
C LYS A 4 -0.28 -38.66 42.73
N SER A 5 -0.37 -39.77 41.99
CA SER A 5 -1.24 -39.92 40.82
C SER A 5 -2.73 -40.02 41.21
N ARG A 6 -3.07 -40.77 42.27
CA ARG A 6 -4.44 -40.88 42.80
C ARG A 6 -4.98 -39.55 43.37
N LYS A 7 -4.20 -38.82 44.18
CA LYS A 7 -4.63 -37.51 44.74
C LYS A 7 -4.94 -36.46 43.65
N ASN A 8 -4.18 -36.45 42.56
CA ASN A 8 -4.44 -35.55 41.43
C ASN A 8 -5.66 -35.96 40.61
N LYS A 9 -6.00 -37.25 40.56
CA LYS A 9 -7.18 -37.79 39.89
C LYS A 9 -8.48 -37.36 40.57
N ASP A 10 -8.54 -37.48 41.90
CA ASP A 10 -9.72 -37.11 42.69
C ASP A 10 -9.91 -35.59 42.77
N LEU A 11 -8.83 -34.81 42.67
CA LEU A 11 -8.90 -33.35 42.56
C LEU A 11 -9.47 -32.90 41.21
N CYS A 12 -8.98 -33.44 40.08
CA CYS A 12 -9.48 -33.06 38.76
C CYS A 12 -10.96 -33.44 38.58
N ARG A 13 -11.37 -34.63 39.07
CA ARG A 13 -12.76 -35.08 39.01
C ARG A 13 -13.68 -34.17 39.82
N ARG A 14 -13.30 -33.77 41.04
CA ARG A 14 -14.08 -32.83 41.87
C ARG A 14 -14.25 -31.48 41.18
N LEU A 15 -13.18 -30.92 40.62
CA LEU A 15 -13.24 -29.63 39.91
C LEU A 15 -14.18 -29.67 38.69
N VAL A 16 -14.19 -30.77 37.93
CA VAL A 16 -15.12 -30.95 36.80
C VAL A 16 -16.56 -31.12 37.29
N GLN A 17 -16.79 -31.85 38.39
CA GLN A 17 -18.12 -32.02 38.97
C GLN A 17 -18.69 -30.73 39.58
N GLU A 18 -17.87 -29.92 40.23
CA GLU A 18 -18.23 -28.58 40.70
C GLU A 18 -18.63 -27.68 39.52
N TRP A 19 -17.83 -27.70 38.44
CA TRP A 19 -18.13 -26.97 37.21
C TRP A 19 -19.43 -27.44 36.55
N ILE A 20 -19.71 -28.75 36.50
CA ILE A 20 -20.98 -29.30 36.02
C ILE A 20 -22.16 -28.80 36.89
N GLY A 21 -21.98 -28.74 38.21
CA GLY A 21 -22.98 -28.21 39.13
C GLY A 21 -23.28 -26.73 38.91
N GLU A 22 -22.28 -25.93 38.55
CA GLU A 22 -22.45 -24.52 38.16
C GLU A 22 -23.13 -24.39 36.79
N ALA A 23 -22.68 -25.16 35.81
CA ALA A 23 -23.24 -25.17 34.46
C ALA A 23 -24.71 -25.63 34.41
N SER A 24 -25.11 -26.48 35.35
CA SER A 24 -26.51 -26.90 35.51
C SER A 24 -27.41 -25.78 36.06
N LYS A 25 -26.84 -24.77 36.74
CA LYS A 25 -27.57 -23.62 37.31
C LYS A 25 -27.61 -22.43 36.37
N ASP A 26 -26.52 -22.19 35.62
CA ASP A 26 -26.47 -21.18 34.56
C ASP A 26 -26.11 -21.82 33.22
N PRO A 27 -27.09 -22.06 32.35
CA PRO A 27 -26.85 -22.57 31.00
C PRO A 27 -25.82 -21.75 30.25
N GLY A 28 -25.68 -20.44 30.52
CA GLY A 28 -24.71 -19.53 29.91
C GLY A 28 -23.24 -19.97 30.07
N ILE A 29 -22.93 -20.80 31.06
CA ILE A 29 -21.60 -21.38 31.28
C ILE A 29 -21.29 -22.47 30.23
N LEU A 30 -22.29 -23.26 29.82
CA LEU A 30 -22.16 -24.30 28.79
C LEU A 30 -21.77 -23.71 27.43
N TYR A 31 -22.36 -22.57 27.05
CA TYR A 31 -22.08 -21.90 25.75
C TYR A 31 -20.63 -21.43 25.59
N GLN A 32 -19.90 -21.31 26.70
CA GLN A 32 -18.51 -20.86 26.67
C GLN A 32 -17.51 -21.99 26.47
N VAL A 33 -17.95 -23.25 26.54
CA VAL A 33 -17.09 -24.42 26.32
C VAL A 33 -16.93 -24.68 24.83
N LYS A 34 -15.67 -24.80 24.38
CA LYS A 34 -15.36 -25.08 22.98
C LYS A 34 -15.44 -26.57 22.68
N LEU A 35 -16.00 -26.90 21.52
CA LEU A 35 -15.94 -28.22 20.90
C LEU A 35 -14.68 -28.37 20.03
N THR A 36 -14.23 -29.61 19.80
CA THR A 36 -13.11 -29.96 18.92
C THR A 36 -13.39 -31.21 18.10
N ASP A 37 -12.94 -31.24 16.85
CA ASP A 37 -13.01 -32.40 15.95
C ASP A 37 -11.78 -33.34 16.09
N ARG A 38 -11.03 -33.24 17.20
CA ARG A 38 -9.76 -33.96 17.35
C ARG A 38 -10.02 -35.41 17.77
N GLY A 39 -9.89 -36.32 16.81
CA GLY A 39 -9.85 -37.77 17.00
C GLY A 39 -11.00 -38.47 16.28
N ASN A 40 -10.82 -38.82 14.99
CA ASN A 40 -11.63 -39.70 14.12
C ASN A 40 -13.00 -40.16 14.68
N THR A 41 -13.87 -39.22 15.03
CA THR A 41 -15.22 -39.49 15.54
C THR A 41 -16.15 -38.56 14.77
N GLU A 42 -17.27 -39.10 14.28
CA GLU A 42 -18.29 -38.35 13.53
C GLU A 42 -18.98 -37.28 14.40
N VAL A 43 -18.69 -37.27 15.71
CA VAL A 43 -19.30 -36.39 16.71
C VAL A 43 -18.21 -35.55 17.37
N PRO A 44 -18.36 -34.21 17.40
CA PRO A 44 -17.42 -33.32 18.08
C PRO A 44 -17.34 -33.58 19.59
N MET A 45 -16.16 -33.46 20.15
CA MET A 45 -15.88 -33.67 21.58
C MET A 45 -15.68 -32.34 22.30
N VAL A 46 -15.88 -32.31 23.62
CA VAL A 46 -15.50 -31.16 24.47
C VAL A 46 -13.99 -30.98 24.45
N SER A 47 -13.53 -29.74 24.22
CA SER A 47 -12.12 -29.39 24.28
C SER A 47 -11.61 -29.45 25.72
N SER A 48 -10.95 -30.55 26.07
CA SER A 48 -10.34 -30.76 27.39
C SER A 48 -9.33 -29.67 27.77
N GLY A 49 -8.55 -29.16 26.80
CA GLY A 49 -7.61 -28.06 27.03
C GLY A 49 -8.29 -26.72 27.33
N ASP A 50 -9.47 -26.46 26.78
CA ASP A 50 -10.23 -25.22 27.00
C ASP A 50 -11.03 -25.27 28.29
N LEU A 51 -11.71 -26.40 28.55
CA LEU A 51 -12.38 -26.68 29.82
C LEU A 51 -11.37 -26.62 30.99
N GLY A 52 -10.17 -27.16 30.79
CA GLY A 52 -9.07 -27.10 31.74
C GLY A 52 -8.74 -25.70 32.23
N VAL A 53 -8.67 -24.73 31.32
CA VAL A 53 -8.39 -23.33 31.67
C VAL A 53 -9.51 -22.73 32.51
N LYS A 54 -10.77 -23.10 32.24
CA LYS A 54 -11.95 -22.62 32.99
C LYS A 54 -12.00 -23.16 34.42
N ILE A 55 -11.47 -24.36 34.65
CA ILE A 55 -11.39 -24.99 35.98
C ILE A 55 -10.04 -24.76 36.68
N GLY A 56 -9.22 -23.82 36.18
CA GLY A 56 -7.96 -23.41 36.82
C GLY A 56 -6.74 -24.30 36.54
N LEU A 57 -6.82 -25.22 35.58
CA LEU A 57 -5.70 -26.07 35.13
C LEU A 57 -4.99 -25.47 33.91
N SER A 58 -3.69 -25.74 33.78
CA SER A 58 -2.98 -25.36 32.54
C SER A 58 -3.48 -26.19 31.34
N ARG A 59 -3.58 -25.54 30.17
CA ARG A 59 -4.08 -26.16 28.92
C ARG A 59 -3.39 -27.48 28.57
N ARG A 60 -2.07 -27.58 28.77
CA ARG A 60 -1.28 -28.81 28.51
C ARG A 60 -1.58 -29.93 29.52
N GLN A 61 -1.73 -29.58 30.79
CA GLN A 61 -2.07 -30.55 31.83
C GLN A 61 -3.49 -31.09 31.62
N ALA A 62 -4.46 -30.22 31.35
CA ALA A 62 -5.85 -30.60 31.14
C ALA A 62 -6.05 -31.46 29.89
N ALA A 63 -5.38 -31.13 28.78
CA ALA A 63 -5.45 -31.92 27.54
C ALA A 63 -4.93 -33.37 27.70
N ARG A 64 -3.99 -33.60 28.64
CA ARG A 64 -3.43 -34.93 28.93
C ARG A 64 -4.26 -35.70 29.96
N VAL A 65 -4.75 -35.00 30.99
CA VAL A 65 -5.34 -35.63 32.18
C VAL A 65 -6.84 -35.88 32.00
N LEU A 66 -7.60 -34.90 31.51
CA LEU A 66 -9.07 -34.99 31.46
C LEU A 66 -9.60 -36.12 30.56
N PRO A 67 -9.06 -36.37 29.34
CA PRO A 67 -9.57 -37.45 28.49
C PRO A 67 -9.39 -38.86 29.06
N SER A 68 -8.40 -39.06 29.93
CA SER A 68 -8.08 -40.36 30.55
C SER A 68 -8.72 -40.55 31.93
N MET A 69 -8.97 -39.45 32.65
CA MET A 69 -9.41 -39.50 34.05
C MET A 69 -10.86 -39.06 34.27
N CYS A 70 -11.43 -38.25 33.37
CA CYS A 70 -12.74 -37.62 33.50
C CYS A 70 -13.65 -37.87 32.28
N ARG A 71 -13.52 -39.03 31.62
CA ARG A 71 -14.27 -39.34 30.39
C ARG A 71 -15.80 -39.29 30.61
N GLY A 72 -16.29 -39.90 31.70
CA GLY A 72 -17.73 -39.92 32.00
C GLY A 72 -18.31 -38.52 32.27
N GLU A 73 -17.54 -37.64 32.91
CA GLU A 73 -17.93 -36.26 33.18
C GLU A 73 -17.91 -35.40 31.91
N LEU A 74 -16.96 -35.64 30.99
CA LEU A 74 -16.94 -34.99 29.68
C LEU A 74 -18.12 -35.42 28.80
N ASP A 75 -18.51 -36.70 28.87
CA ASP A 75 -19.69 -37.22 28.17
C ASP A 75 -20.98 -36.62 28.75
N GLN A 76 -21.04 -36.41 30.08
CA GLN A 76 -22.14 -35.71 30.73
C GLN A 76 -22.28 -34.26 30.25
N ILE A 77 -21.15 -33.54 30.07
CA ILE A 77 -21.15 -32.17 29.52
C ILE A 77 -21.66 -32.17 28.07
N LEU A 78 -21.25 -33.13 27.25
CA LEU A 78 -21.74 -33.27 25.88
C LEU A 78 -23.25 -33.51 25.83
N GLU A 79 -23.79 -34.32 26.75
CA GLU A 79 -25.22 -34.57 26.81
C GLU A 79 -26.02 -33.33 27.24
N MET A 80 -25.52 -32.56 28.21
CA MET A 80 -26.11 -31.25 28.56
C MET A 80 -26.07 -30.26 27.39
N MET A 81 -24.99 -30.27 26.60
CA MET A 81 -24.90 -29.43 25.38
C MET A 81 -25.88 -29.90 24.30
N ARG A 82 -26.20 -31.20 24.22
CA ARG A 82 -27.22 -31.74 23.31
C ARG A 82 -28.63 -31.34 23.73
N SER A 83 -28.97 -31.44 25.01
CA SER A 83 -30.30 -31.04 25.51
C SER A 83 -30.59 -29.56 25.30
N GLU A 84 -29.57 -28.70 25.35
CA GLU A 84 -29.65 -27.26 25.07
C GLU A 84 -29.56 -26.91 23.55
N GLY A 85 -29.46 -27.92 22.68
CA GLY A 85 -29.37 -27.72 21.23
C GLY A 85 -28.07 -27.03 20.77
N LEU A 86 -26.98 -27.17 21.51
CA LEU A 86 -25.64 -26.62 21.19
C LEU A 86 -24.80 -27.54 20.32
N VAL A 87 -25.28 -28.75 20.09
CA VAL A 87 -24.68 -29.75 19.21
C VAL A 87 -25.65 -30.01 18.05
N THR A 88 -25.20 -29.74 16.83
CA THR A 88 -25.98 -30.02 15.60
C THR A 88 -25.33 -31.18 14.84
N PRO A 89 -26.06 -32.27 14.57
CA PRO A 89 -25.52 -33.40 13.80
C PRO A 89 -25.01 -32.92 12.42
N GLY A 90 -23.81 -33.34 12.02
CA GLY A 90 -23.21 -33.00 10.72
C GLY A 90 -22.56 -31.61 10.62
N ALA A 91 -22.59 -30.79 11.68
CA ALA A 91 -21.81 -29.54 11.74
C ALA A 91 -20.40 -29.81 12.28
N THR A 92 -19.40 -29.02 11.83
CA THR A 92 -18.04 -29.07 12.40
C THR A 92 -18.00 -28.41 13.78
N ALA A 93 -17.07 -28.82 14.66
CA ALA A 93 -16.85 -28.17 15.95
C ALA A 93 -16.70 -26.65 15.83
N GLN A 94 -16.00 -26.20 14.79
CA GLN A 94 -15.79 -24.78 14.51
C GLN A 94 -17.11 -24.03 14.27
N ASN A 95 -18.03 -24.61 13.48
CA ASN A 95 -19.33 -23.99 13.23
C ASN A 95 -20.21 -23.92 14.47
N MET A 96 -20.21 -25.00 15.26
CA MET A 96 -20.96 -25.03 16.52
C MET A 96 -20.41 -24.00 17.50
N ASN A 97 -19.09 -23.87 17.61
CA ASN A 97 -18.49 -22.84 18.46
C ASN A 97 -18.90 -21.41 18.02
N HIS A 98 -19.00 -21.14 16.72
CA HIS A 98 -19.50 -19.85 16.23
C HIS A 98 -20.97 -19.61 16.53
N ILE A 99 -21.81 -20.64 16.36
CA ILE A 99 -23.25 -20.57 16.67
C ILE A 99 -23.47 -20.38 18.18
N ASN A 100 -22.72 -21.09 19.02
CA ASN A 100 -22.82 -20.99 20.47
C ASN A 100 -22.44 -19.59 20.98
N LYS A 101 -21.47 -18.91 20.35
CA LYS A 101 -21.17 -17.49 20.63
C LYS A 101 -22.36 -16.57 20.34
N LEU A 102 -23.04 -16.76 19.20
CA LEU A 102 -24.24 -15.97 18.85
C LEU A 102 -25.39 -16.23 19.81
N LYS A 103 -25.62 -17.51 20.19
CA LYS A 103 -26.64 -17.87 21.18
C LYS A 103 -26.34 -17.29 22.56
N LEU A 104 -25.08 -17.33 23.00
CA LEU A 104 -24.64 -16.72 24.26
C LEU A 104 -24.89 -15.22 24.28
N PHE A 105 -24.55 -14.54 23.18
CA PHE A 105 -24.83 -13.11 23.03
C PHE A 105 -26.32 -12.84 23.13
N LEU A 106 -27.15 -13.59 22.40
CA LEU A 106 -28.59 -13.41 22.42
C LEU A 106 -29.20 -13.66 23.81
N LEU A 107 -28.72 -14.68 24.53
CA LEU A 107 -29.14 -14.98 25.90
C LEU A 107 -28.80 -13.83 26.86
N ARG A 108 -27.61 -13.23 26.70
CA ARG A 108 -27.20 -12.06 27.49
C ARG A 108 -27.94 -10.79 27.09
N ALA A 109 -28.19 -10.59 25.80
CA ALA A 109 -28.94 -9.45 25.28
C ALA A 109 -30.42 -9.49 25.71
N LYS A 110 -31.03 -10.67 25.79
CA LYS A 110 -32.38 -10.87 26.36
C LYS A 110 -32.44 -10.50 27.85
N LYS A 111 -31.36 -10.74 28.62
CA LYS A 111 -31.27 -10.39 30.05
C LYS A 111 -30.88 -8.93 30.29
N ASN A 112 -30.15 -8.30 29.36
CA ASN A 112 -29.65 -6.93 29.50
C ASN A 112 -30.01 -6.05 28.28
N PRO A 113 -31.06 -5.21 28.38
CA PRO A 113 -31.53 -4.37 27.27
C PRO A 113 -30.53 -3.29 26.84
N ALA A 114 -29.49 -2.98 27.63
CA ALA A 114 -28.41 -2.07 27.20
C ALA A 114 -27.57 -2.65 26.05
N LEU A 115 -27.41 -3.98 25.99
CA LEU A 115 -26.69 -4.65 24.90
C LEU A 115 -27.46 -4.55 23.57
N LEU A 116 -28.79 -4.56 23.62
CA LEU A 116 -29.63 -4.39 22.43
C LEU A 116 -29.46 -3.00 21.80
N LYS A 117 -29.33 -1.94 22.61
CA LYS A 117 -29.11 -0.55 22.13
C LYS A 117 -27.80 -0.36 21.37
N ARG A 118 -26.78 -1.17 21.68
CA ARG A 118 -25.47 -1.11 21.02
C ARG A 118 -25.47 -1.78 19.63
N ILE A 119 -26.48 -2.59 19.30
CA ILE A 119 -26.50 -3.33 18.03
C ILE A 119 -26.64 -2.36 16.84
N PRO A 120 -25.65 -2.31 15.92
CA PRO A 120 -25.69 -1.36 14.82
C PRO A 120 -26.68 -1.82 13.74
N MET A 121 -27.78 -1.09 13.63
CA MET A 121 -28.85 -1.35 12.67
C MET A 121 -28.81 -0.37 11.49
N HIS A 122 -29.14 -0.86 10.30
CA HIS A 122 -29.45 -0.03 9.14
C HIS A 122 -30.77 -0.50 8.53
N GLY A 123 -31.82 0.28 8.75
CA GLY A 123 -33.20 -0.18 8.54
C GLY A 123 -33.50 -1.41 9.41
N ARG A 124 -33.99 -2.50 8.81
CA ARG A 124 -34.28 -3.79 9.49
C ARG A 124 -33.12 -4.79 9.50
N LYS A 125 -31.91 -4.38 9.09
CA LYS A 125 -30.76 -5.30 8.96
C LYS A 125 -29.63 -4.92 9.92
N ILE A 126 -29.07 -5.93 10.57
CA ILE A 126 -27.85 -5.80 11.38
C ILE A 126 -26.67 -5.53 10.44
N GLN A 127 -25.92 -4.47 10.71
CA GLN A 127 -24.67 -4.20 10.00
C GLN A 127 -23.58 -5.12 10.55
N VAL A 128 -23.44 -6.32 9.96
CA VAL A 128 -22.60 -7.42 10.47
C VAL A 128 -21.17 -7.00 10.80
N THR A 129 -20.52 -6.24 9.93
CA THR A 129 -19.14 -5.77 10.17
C THR A 129 -19.06 -4.87 11.41
N ARG A 130 -19.99 -3.92 11.56
CA ARG A 130 -20.04 -3.05 12.74
C ARG A 130 -20.42 -3.82 14.00
N PHE A 131 -21.32 -4.79 13.89
CA PHE A 131 -21.73 -5.65 15.01
C PHE A 131 -20.52 -6.43 15.57
N ILE A 132 -19.65 -6.95 14.71
CA ILE A 132 -18.43 -7.64 15.14
C ILE A 132 -17.47 -6.66 15.85
N HIS A 133 -17.32 -5.43 15.33
CA HIS A 133 -16.47 -4.41 15.95
C HIS A 133 -16.99 -3.89 17.29
N GLU A 134 -18.31 -3.82 17.44
CA GLU A 134 -18.96 -3.32 18.66
C GLU A 134 -18.84 -4.29 19.84
N PHE A 135 -18.71 -5.59 19.57
CA PHE A 135 -18.66 -6.66 20.59
C PHE A 135 -17.38 -7.51 20.48
N PRO A 136 -16.18 -6.90 20.63
CA PRO A 136 -14.91 -7.61 20.52
C PRO A 136 -14.76 -8.71 21.59
N GLU A 137 -15.38 -8.56 22.76
CA GLU A 137 -15.33 -9.48 23.89
C GLU A 137 -15.96 -10.86 23.60
N TYR A 138 -16.79 -10.96 22.56
CA TYR A 138 -17.38 -12.23 22.10
C TYR A 138 -16.57 -12.91 21.00
N GLU A 139 -15.53 -12.24 20.47
CA GLU A 139 -14.65 -12.73 19.40
C GLU A 139 -15.44 -13.35 18.22
N PHE A 140 -16.39 -12.60 17.66
CA PHE A 140 -17.19 -13.11 16.54
C PHE A 140 -16.32 -13.29 15.28
N PRO A 141 -16.49 -14.39 14.52
CA PRO A 141 -15.75 -14.61 13.29
C PRO A 141 -16.16 -13.62 12.19
N THR A 142 -15.19 -13.18 11.39
CA THR A 142 -15.43 -12.35 10.19
C THR A 142 -16.21 -13.08 9.09
N ILE A 143 -16.42 -14.40 9.22
CA ILE A 143 -17.08 -15.24 8.23
C ILE A 143 -18.55 -14.90 8.01
N PHE A 144 -19.20 -14.20 8.95
CA PHE A 144 -20.56 -13.69 8.80
C PHE A 144 -20.67 -12.55 7.75
N THR A 145 -19.55 -11.95 7.34
CA THR A 145 -19.52 -10.80 6.42
C THR A 145 -19.33 -11.18 4.94
N LYS A 146 -18.96 -12.43 4.64
CA LYS A 146 -18.69 -12.90 3.27
C LYS A 146 -19.73 -13.94 2.86
N SER A 147 -20.25 -13.85 1.64
CA SER A 147 -21.04 -14.94 1.04
C SER A 147 -20.20 -16.22 1.11
N ALA A 148 -20.69 -17.24 1.80
CA ALA A 148 -19.89 -18.41 2.15
C ALA A 148 -19.36 -19.14 0.89
N PHE A 149 -18.05 -19.03 0.63
CA PHE A 149 -17.36 -19.76 -0.45
C PHE A 149 -17.02 -21.22 -0.06
N ASN A 150 -17.06 -21.57 1.24
CA ASN A 150 -16.72 -22.91 1.75
C ASN A 150 -17.94 -23.62 2.39
N ARG A 151 -18.17 -24.89 2.02
CA ARG A 151 -19.20 -25.77 2.63
C ARG A 151 -19.12 -25.80 4.15
N SER A 152 -17.90 -25.78 4.70
CA SER A 152 -17.65 -25.80 6.15
C SER A 152 -18.04 -24.52 6.89
N SER A 153 -18.47 -23.44 6.21
CA SER A 153 -18.86 -22.16 6.84
C SER A 153 -20.31 -21.76 6.61
N ARG A 154 -21.01 -22.54 5.77
CA ARG A 154 -22.38 -22.27 5.32
C ARG A 154 -23.38 -22.34 6.48
N VAL A 155 -23.22 -23.28 7.40
CA VAL A 155 -24.15 -23.51 8.53
C VAL A 155 -24.19 -22.32 9.50
N SER A 156 -23.03 -21.78 9.89
CA SER A 156 -22.98 -20.62 10.79
C SER A 156 -23.44 -19.33 10.10
N TYR A 157 -23.18 -19.19 8.79
CA TYR A 157 -23.71 -18.08 7.99
C TYR A 157 -25.24 -18.14 7.88
N GLU A 158 -25.80 -19.30 7.56
CA GLU A 158 -27.25 -19.52 7.50
C GLU A 158 -27.88 -19.23 8.85
N TYR A 159 -27.35 -19.78 9.95
CA TYR A 159 -27.86 -19.51 11.30
C TYR A 159 -27.88 -18.02 11.66
N PHE A 160 -26.84 -17.27 11.29
CA PHE A 160 -26.77 -15.82 11.54
C PHE A 160 -27.92 -15.09 10.82
N HIS A 161 -28.16 -15.41 9.56
CA HIS A 161 -29.13 -14.69 8.73
C HIS A 161 -30.58 -15.17 8.88
N SER A 162 -30.81 -16.46 9.10
CA SER A 162 -32.15 -17.06 9.15
C SER A 162 -32.73 -17.15 10.57
N VAL A 163 -31.88 -17.19 11.60
CA VAL A 163 -32.33 -17.38 13.00
C VAL A 163 -31.93 -16.18 13.86
N PHE A 164 -30.63 -15.89 13.97
CA PHE A 164 -30.12 -14.88 14.90
C PHE A 164 -30.61 -13.46 14.56
N ALA A 165 -30.43 -13.00 13.32
CA ALA A 165 -30.80 -11.65 12.93
C ALA A 165 -32.32 -11.38 13.06
N PRO A 166 -33.21 -12.29 12.65
CA PRO A 166 -34.64 -12.16 12.91
C PRO A 166 -35.00 -12.13 14.40
N GLU A 167 -34.38 -12.97 15.23
CA GLU A 167 -34.63 -12.96 16.69
C GLU A 167 -34.20 -11.63 17.33
N VAL A 168 -33.03 -11.10 16.98
CA VAL A 168 -32.57 -9.79 17.47
C VAL A 168 -33.53 -8.67 17.09
N VAL A 169 -34.02 -8.67 15.84
CA VAL A 169 -35.00 -7.68 15.39
C VAL A 169 -36.31 -7.80 16.18
N ASN A 170 -36.74 -9.03 16.52
CA ASN A 170 -37.92 -9.24 17.35
C ASN A 170 -37.73 -8.74 18.79
N GLU A 171 -36.56 -8.98 19.39
CA GLU A 171 -36.24 -8.46 20.73
C GLU A 171 -36.09 -6.93 20.74
N LEU A 172 -35.55 -6.33 19.67
CA LEU A 172 -35.51 -4.87 19.51
C LEU A 172 -36.92 -4.26 19.38
N LYS A 173 -37.85 -4.96 18.72
CA LYS A 173 -39.26 -4.56 18.68
C LYS A 173 -39.92 -4.63 20.06
N LYS A 174 -39.73 -5.73 20.79
CA LYS A 174 -40.24 -5.87 22.17
C LYS A 174 -39.68 -4.80 23.12
N ALA A 175 -38.44 -4.37 22.90
CA ALA A 175 -37.78 -3.32 23.67
C ALA A 175 -38.18 -1.89 23.25
N GLY A 176 -39.06 -1.72 22.25
CA GLY A 176 -39.50 -0.40 21.76
C GLY A 176 -38.42 0.40 21.03
N LEU A 177 -37.36 -0.25 20.53
CA LEU A 177 -36.21 0.38 19.88
C LEU A 177 -36.28 0.37 18.34
N CYS A 178 -37.39 -0.10 17.77
CA CYS A 178 -37.67 -0.11 16.32
C CYS A 178 -39.07 0.45 16.07
N ASP A 179 -39.19 1.58 15.36
CA ASP A 179 -40.47 2.14 14.94
C ASP A 179 -41.20 1.23 13.93
N GLU A 180 -42.54 1.17 14.03
CA GLU A 180 -43.40 0.46 13.07
C GLU A 180 -43.43 1.13 11.67
N ILE A 181 -42.98 2.38 11.58
CA ILE A 181 -43.13 3.23 10.39
C ILE A 181 -41.91 3.10 9.48
N PHE A 182 -41.83 1.98 8.77
CA PHE A 182 -41.21 1.92 7.44
C PHE A 182 -41.95 0.84 6.65
N THR A 183 -43.06 1.21 6.03
CA THR A 183 -43.56 0.52 4.84
C THR A 183 -42.46 0.63 3.78
N ALA A 184 -41.98 -0.53 3.34
CA ALA A 184 -41.00 -0.61 2.27
C ALA A 184 -41.52 0.22 1.10
N SER A 185 -40.77 1.27 0.71
CA SER A 185 -40.98 1.86 -0.61
C SER A 185 -40.92 0.68 -1.57
N ASN A 186 -41.96 0.52 -2.40
CA ASN A 186 -42.01 -0.44 -3.49
C ASN A 186 -40.80 -0.22 -4.40
N ARG A 187 -39.66 -0.80 -4.03
CA ARG A 187 -38.70 -1.27 -5.00
C ARG A 187 -39.47 -2.34 -5.74
N LYS A 188 -39.81 -2.05 -7.00
CA LYS A 188 -40.20 -3.08 -7.97
C LYS A 188 -39.36 -4.32 -7.63
N PRO A 189 -39.96 -5.50 -7.39
CA PRO A 189 -39.18 -6.71 -7.29
C PRO A 189 -38.28 -6.68 -8.51
N ARG A 190 -36.97 -6.69 -8.26
CA ARG A 190 -35.99 -6.87 -9.32
C ARG A 190 -36.48 -8.14 -10.00
N SER A 191 -36.93 -8.01 -11.25
CA SER A 191 -37.34 -9.15 -12.05
C SER A 191 -36.30 -10.23 -11.81
N GLU A 192 -36.74 -11.41 -11.37
CA GLU A 192 -35.90 -12.58 -11.47
C GLU A 192 -35.28 -12.53 -12.87
N PRO A 193 -33.94 -12.54 -13.02
CA PRO A 193 -33.36 -12.53 -14.34
C PRO A 193 -33.93 -13.76 -15.06
N ALA A 194 -34.69 -13.48 -16.11
CA ALA A 194 -35.27 -14.49 -16.97
C ALA A 194 -34.18 -15.50 -17.36
N ASN A 195 -34.46 -16.79 -17.12
CA ASN A 195 -33.67 -17.95 -17.54
C ASN A 195 -32.20 -18.00 -17.11
N ASN A 196 -31.93 -18.74 -16.04
CA ASN A 196 -30.59 -19.19 -15.68
C ASN A 196 -30.14 -20.43 -16.50
N THR A 197 -30.59 -20.54 -17.77
CA THR A 197 -30.33 -21.68 -18.67
C THR A 197 -28.84 -21.95 -18.84
N PHE A 198 -27.98 -20.93 -18.85
CA PHE A 198 -26.52 -21.11 -18.96
C PHE A 198 -25.91 -21.79 -17.72
N LYS A 199 -26.39 -21.42 -16.52
CA LYS A 199 -25.95 -22.05 -15.27
C LYS A 199 -26.38 -23.51 -15.20
N GLU A 200 -27.62 -23.79 -15.58
CA GLU A 200 -28.17 -25.15 -15.66
C GLU A 200 -27.40 -25.99 -16.67
N THR A 201 -27.09 -25.42 -17.85
CA THR A 201 -26.25 -26.07 -18.86
C THR A 201 -24.87 -26.40 -18.29
N ARG A 202 -24.20 -25.44 -17.64
CA ARG A 202 -22.90 -25.66 -17.00
C ARG A 202 -22.94 -26.77 -15.94
N ASP A 203 -23.96 -26.77 -15.08
CA ASP A 203 -24.09 -27.73 -13.98
C ASP A 203 -24.49 -29.13 -14.47
N GLY A 204 -25.12 -29.24 -15.65
CA GLY A 204 -25.50 -30.50 -16.29
C GLY A 204 -24.46 -31.08 -17.25
N ILE A 205 -23.38 -30.34 -17.55
CA ILE A 205 -22.29 -30.81 -18.41
C ILE A 205 -21.35 -31.71 -17.61
N ASP A 206 -21.31 -32.99 -17.98
CA ASP A 206 -20.27 -33.93 -17.59
C ASP A 206 -19.57 -34.51 -18.82
N ILE A 207 -18.60 -33.74 -19.33
CA ILE A 207 -17.80 -34.10 -20.49
C ILE A 207 -16.39 -34.45 -20.01
N SER A 208 -15.89 -35.59 -20.47
CA SER A 208 -14.54 -36.09 -20.20
C SER A 208 -13.69 -36.27 -21.46
N SER A 209 -14.31 -36.31 -22.64
CA SER A 209 -13.63 -36.47 -23.94
C SER A 209 -14.07 -35.45 -25.00
N VAL A 210 -13.22 -35.26 -26.02
CA VAL A 210 -13.54 -34.39 -27.18
C VAL A 210 -14.71 -34.94 -28.00
N SER A 211 -14.82 -36.26 -28.13
CA SER A 211 -15.97 -36.89 -28.80
C SER A 211 -17.30 -36.63 -28.09
N GLU A 212 -17.31 -36.66 -26.75
CA GLU A 212 -18.49 -36.27 -25.97
C GLU A 212 -18.84 -34.79 -26.17
N PHE A 213 -17.82 -33.92 -26.23
CA PHE A 213 -18.01 -32.50 -26.51
C PHE A 213 -18.65 -32.25 -27.89
N GLU A 214 -18.17 -32.93 -28.93
CA GLU A 214 -18.70 -32.82 -30.29
C GLU A 214 -20.15 -33.30 -30.40
N THR A 215 -20.53 -34.39 -29.70
CA THR A 215 -21.91 -34.90 -29.71
C THR A 215 -22.95 -33.95 -29.09
N LEU A 216 -22.51 -33.01 -28.25
CA LEU A 216 -23.37 -31.98 -27.67
C LEU A 216 -23.62 -30.81 -28.63
N CYS A 217 -22.74 -30.61 -29.61
CA CYS A 217 -22.82 -29.51 -30.57
C CYS A 217 -23.84 -29.83 -31.68
N LYS A 218 -25.09 -29.38 -31.52
CA LYS A 218 -26.19 -29.70 -32.45
C LYS A 218 -26.73 -28.48 -33.19
N LYS A 219 -26.53 -27.29 -32.63
CA LYS A 219 -26.96 -26.00 -33.17
C LYS A 219 -25.74 -25.15 -33.52
N PRO A 220 -25.91 -24.14 -34.40
CA PRO A 220 -24.85 -23.21 -34.73
C PRO A 220 -24.26 -22.55 -33.47
N PHE A 221 -22.94 -22.50 -33.37
CA PHE A 221 -22.16 -21.95 -32.24
C PHE A 221 -22.32 -22.69 -30.90
N ASP A 222 -22.93 -23.87 -30.87
CA ASP A 222 -22.95 -24.71 -29.66
C ASP A 222 -21.53 -25.01 -29.17
N SER A 223 -20.57 -25.19 -30.09
CA SER A 223 -19.16 -25.38 -29.77
C SER A 223 -18.59 -24.24 -28.92
N VAL A 224 -18.95 -22.99 -29.22
CA VAL A 224 -18.56 -21.81 -28.42
C VAL A 224 -19.32 -21.80 -27.10
N TYR A 225 -20.63 -22.04 -27.12
CA TYR A 225 -21.48 -22.02 -25.92
C TYR A 225 -21.04 -23.07 -24.88
N PHE A 226 -20.83 -24.32 -25.30
CA PHE A 226 -20.38 -25.41 -24.44
C PHE A 226 -18.93 -25.26 -24.02
N LEU A 227 -18.05 -24.65 -24.84
CA LEU A 227 -16.69 -24.30 -24.45
C LEU A 227 -16.68 -23.36 -23.23
N PHE A 228 -17.48 -22.29 -23.26
CA PHE A 228 -17.54 -21.33 -22.16
C PHE A 228 -18.27 -21.90 -20.94
N ALA A 229 -19.23 -22.83 -21.12
CA ALA A 229 -19.82 -23.57 -20.03
C ALA A 229 -18.79 -24.51 -19.35
N LEU A 230 -17.95 -25.20 -20.14
CA LEU A 230 -16.83 -26.00 -19.64
C LEU A 230 -15.81 -25.14 -18.88
N GLY A 231 -15.44 -23.98 -19.42
CA GLY A 231 -14.53 -23.01 -18.77
C GLY A 231 -15.07 -22.44 -17.46
N ALA A 232 -16.39 -22.33 -17.33
CA ALA A 232 -17.06 -21.87 -16.11
C ALA A 232 -17.16 -22.96 -15.01
N ARG A 233 -16.74 -24.21 -15.28
CA ARG A 233 -16.72 -25.28 -14.25
C ARG A 233 -15.80 -24.87 -13.10
N GLY A 234 -16.36 -24.82 -11.88
CA GLY A 234 -15.67 -24.38 -10.66
C GLY A 234 -15.88 -22.90 -10.28
N VAL A 235 -16.59 -22.11 -11.08
CA VAL A 235 -16.92 -20.70 -10.75
C VAL A 235 -18.21 -20.65 -9.92
N SER A 236 -18.16 -20.07 -8.71
CA SER A 236 -19.31 -20.07 -7.79
C SER A 236 -20.22 -18.84 -7.87
N SER A 237 -19.70 -17.69 -8.36
CA SER A 237 -20.49 -16.45 -8.44
C SER A 237 -21.37 -16.41 -9.69
N LEU A 238 -22.66 -16.09 -9.52
CA LEU A 238 -23.60 -15.85 -10.64
C LEU A 238 -23.11 -14.76 -11.59
N SER A 239 -22.53 -13.68 -11.05
CA SER A 239 -21.99 -12.60 -11.89
C SER A 239 -20.80 -13.06 -12.73
N ALA A 240 -19.98 -13.97 -12.20
CA ALA A 240 -18.82 -14.50 -12.92
C ALA A 240 -19.26 -15.56 -13.95
N ILE A 241 -20.26 -16.39 -13.64
CA ILE A 241 -20.87 -17.33 -14.60
C ILE A 241 -21.44 -16.57 -15.79
N GLU A 242 -22.15 -15.47 -15.54
CA GLU A 242 -22.72 -14.63 -16.60
C GLU A 242 -21.63 -13.94 -17.44
N GLN A 243 -20.45 -13.66 -16.87
CA GLN A 243 -19.31 -13.16 -17.64
C GLN A 243 -18.82 -14.19 -18.68
N TYR A 244 -18.82 -15.49 -18.38
CA TYR A 244 -18.46 -16.52 -19.37
C TYR A 244 -19.51 -16.59 -20.49
N ARG A 245 -20.80 -16.49 -20.16
CA ARG A 245 -21.88 -16.40 -21.17
C ARG A 245 -21.71 -15.16 -22.06
N THR A 246 -21.44 -14.02 -21.44
CA THR A 246 -21.21 -12.78 -22.18
C THR A 246 -19.98 -12.91 -23.09
N THR A 247 -18.90 -13.55 -22.61
CA THR A 247 -17.71 -13.82 -23.41
C THR A 247 -18.04 -14.71 -24.62
N ALA A 248 -18.89 -15.72 -24.45
CA ALA A 248 -19.36 -16.57 -25.55
C ALA A 248 -20.06 -15.76 -26.64
N GLN A 249 -20.90 -14.79 -26.29
CA GLN A 249 -21.57 -13.90 -27.24
C GLN A 249 -20.60 -12.98 -27.99
N PHE A 250 -19.56 -12.47 -27.31
CA PHE A 250 -18.50 -11.70 -27.97
C PHE A 250 -17.70 -12.55 -28.96
N VAL A 251 -17.38 -13.80 -28.60
CA VAL A 251 -16.70 -14.72 -29.50
C VAL A 251 -17.58 -15.11 -30.68
N GLU A 252 -18.87 -15.37 -30.46
CA GLU A 252 -19.84 -15.62 -31.54
C GLU A 252 -19.89 -14.42 -32.50
N SER A 253 -20.00 -13.19 -31.98
CA SER A 253 -20.02 -11.97 -32.79
C SER A 253 -18.72 -11.80 -33.59
N PHE A 254 -17.58 -12.13 -32.99
CA PHE A 254 -16.29 -12.16 -33.66
C PHE A 254 -16.27 -13.19 -34.80
N LEU A 255 -16.68 -14.44 -34.56
CA LEU A 255 -16.67 -15.49 -35.58
C LEU A 255 -17.63 -15.16 -36.74
N ARG A 256 -18.80 -14.59 -36.45
CA ARG A 256 -19.71 -14.05 -37.47
C ARG A 256 -19.07 -12.93 -38.29
N SER A 257 -18.27 -12.06 -37.67
CA SER A 257 -17.51 -11.02 -38.40
C SER A 257 -16.43 -11.59 -39.32
N GLN A 258 -15.99 -12.82 -39.08
CA GLN A 258 -15.05 -13.56 -39.94
C GLN A 258 -15.76 -14.40 -41.02
N GLY A 259 -17.10 -14.32 -41.11
CA GLY A 259 -17.91 -15.05 -42.09
C GLY A 259 -18.28 -16.47 -41.70
N MET A 260 -18.09 -16.86 -40.43
CA MET A 260 -18.49 -18.18 -39.94
C MET A 260 -19.98 -18.22 -39.58
N ASP A 261 -20.63 -19.35 -39.88
CA ASP A 261 -22.06 -19.56 -39.64
C ASP A 261 -22.36 -20.36 -38.36
N GLY A 262 -21.32 -20.95 -37.76
CA GLY A 262 -21.37 -21.72 -36.52
C GLY A 262 -21.63 -23.21 -36.72
N SER A 263 -21.74 -23.68 -37.96
CA SER A 263 -21.89 -25.10 -38.34
C SER A 263 -20.56 -25.79 -38.64
N GLU A 264 -19.46 -25.05 -38.60
CA GLU A 264 -18.11 -25.54 -38.82
C GLU A 264 -17.69 -26.56 -37.74
N THR A 265 -16.68 -27.37 -38.06
CA THR A 265 -16.17 -28.36 -37.11
C THR A 265 -15.55 -27.68 -35.88
N VAL A 266 -15.56 -28.37 -34.73
CA VAL A 266 -14.99 -27.83 -33.47
C VAL A 266 -13.53 -27.40 -33.67
N ARG A 267 -12.77 -28.08 -34.52
CA ARG A 267 -11.38 -27.75 -34.84
C ARG A 267 -11.23 -26.48 -35.70
N GLU A 268 -12.19 -26.19 -36.59
CA GLU A 268 -12.20 -24.96 -37.37
C GLU A 268 -12.59 -23.75 -36.51
N VAL A 269 -13.56 -23.94 -35.61
CA VAL A 269 -13.98 -22.90 -34.66
C VAL A 269 -12.88 -22.60 -33.63
N LEU A 270 -12.24 -23.64 -33.07
CA LEU A 270 -11.18 -23.54 -32.07
C LEU A 270 -9.78 -23.54 -32.70
N SER A 271 -9.54 -22.68 -33.69
CA SER A 271 -8.22 -22.57 -34.31
C SER A 271 -7.13 -22.11 -33.33
N ASP A 272 -5.88 -22.50 -33.59
CA ASP A 272 -4.70 -22.16 -32.77
C ASP A 272 -4.53 -20.63 -32.57
N TYR A 273 -5.01 -19.84 -33.54
CA TYR A 273 -4.93 -18.38 -33.58
C TYR A 273 -6.17 -17.67 -33.03
N LEU A 274 -7.19 -18.41 -32.55
CA LEU A 274 -8.47 -17.86 -32.10
C LEU A 274 -8.27 -16.75 -31.05
N ALA A 275 -7.45 -16.99 -30.04
CA ALA A 275 -7.23 -16.01 -28.96
C ALA A 275 -6.54 -14.73 -29.45
N VAL A 276 -5.62 -14.84 -30.43
CA VAL A 276 -4.89 -13.70 -30.99
C VAL A 276 -5.81 -12.87 -31.88
N LYS A 277 -6.60 -13.51 -32.75
CA LYS A 277 -7.56 -12.82 -33.63
C LYS A 277 -8.71 -12.19 -32.83
N PHE A 278 -9.21 -12.89 -31.81
CA PHE A 278 -10.24 -12.35 -30.92
C PHE A 278 -9.73 -11.14 -30.13
N ARG A 279 -8.47 -11.15 -29.70
CA ARG A 279 -7.86 -9.97 -29.08
C ARG A 279 -7.82 -8.78 -30.06
N ALA A 280 -7.39 -8.97 -31.30
CA ALA A 280 -7.37 -7.89 -32.30
C ALA A 280 -8.77 -7.32 -32.57
N TYR A 281 -9.80 -8.18 -32.57
CA TYR A 281 -11.19 -7.73 -32.63
C TYR A 281 -11.59 -6.86 -31.42
N LEU A 282 -11.20 -7.26 -30.21
CA LEU A 282 -11.43 -6.45 -29.02
C LEU A 282 -10.61 -5.14 -29.03
N GLU A 283 -9.43 -5.08 -29.65
CA GLU A 283 -8.65 -3.84 -29.81
C GLU A 283 -9.43 -2.80 -30.62
N ASN A 284 -10.11 -3.23 -31.69
CA ASN A 284 -10.95 -2.35 -32.50
C ASN A 284 -12.15 -1.81 -31.69
N LEU A 285 -12.80 -2.65 -30.86
CA LEU A 285 -13.89 -2.20 -29.99
C LEU A 285 -13.43 -1.27 -28.87
N ILE A 286 -12.21 -1.44 -28.36
CA ILE A 286 -11.59 -0.52 -27.39
C ILE A 286 -11.27 0.81 -28.06
N ALA A 287 -10.72 0.81 -29.29
CA ALA A 287 -10.45 2.02 -30.06
C ALA A 287 -11.74 2.80 -30.36
N ALA A 288 -12.84 2.10 -30.62
CA ALA A 288 -14.17 2.68 -30.79
C ALA A 288 -14.84 3.16 -29.48
N LYS A 289 -14.24 2.88 -28.32
CA LYS A 289 -14.76 3.17 -26.96
C LYS A 289 -16.04 2.40 -26.58
N ASP A 290 -16.36 1.31 -27.26
CA ASP A 290 -17.51 0.46 -26.93
C ASP A 290 -17.27 -0.38 -25.66
N ILE A 291 -16.02 -0.75 -25.41
CA ILE A 291 -15.61 -1.50 -24.22
C ILE A 291 -14.34 -0.91 -23.58
N SER A 292 -14.19 -1.08 -22.26
CA SER A 292 -12.96 -0.67 -21.56
C SER A 292 -11.84 -1.70 -21.70
N PRO A 293 -10.54 -1.31 -21.62
CA PRO A 293 -9.40 -2.23 -21.63
C PRO A 293 -9.47 -3.31 -20.53
N THR A 294 -10.00 -2.95 -19.36
CA THR A 294 -10.22 -3.87 -18.24
C THR A 294 -11.26 -4.93 -18.58
N TYR A 295 -12.36 -4.51 -19.20
CA TYR A 295 -13.40 -5.41 -19.64
C TYR A 295 -12.91 -6.33 -20.76
N GLY A 296 -12.21 -5.79 -21.77
CA GLY A 296 -11.58 -6.58 -22.82
C GLY A 296 -10.59 -7.62 -22.28
N SER A 297 -9.78 -7.26 -21.27
CA SER A 297 -8.84 -8.20 -20.63
C SER A 297 -9.56 -9.33 -19.90
N THR A 298 -10.74 -9.05 -19.34
CA THR A 298 -11.60 -10.07 -18.72
C THR A 298 -12.13 -11.05 -19.77
N GLN A 299 -12.56 -10.55 -20.94
CA GLN A 299 -13.02 -11.41 -22.05
C GLN A 299 -11.89 -12.33 -22.56
N VAL A 300 -10.69 -11.79 -22.78
CA VAL A 300 -9.51 -12.59 -23.19
C VAL A 300 -9.18 -13.65 -22.13
N SER A 301 -9.19 -13.27 -20.84
CA SER A 301 -8.90 -14.22 -19.76
C SER A 301 -9.93 -15.36 -19.66
N ASN A 302 -11.21 -15.07 -19.90
CA ASN A 302 -12.24 -16.10 -19.88
C ASN A 302 -12.08 -17.06 -21.06
N LEU A 303 -11.80 -16.55 -22.27
CA LEU A 303 -11.51 -17.38 -23.44
C LEU A 303 -10.32 -18.32 -23.20
N LEU A 304 -9.19 -17.80 -22.70
CA LEU A 304 -7.99 -18.61 -22.44
C LEU A 304 -8.24 -19.72 -21.42
N ARG A 305 -9.02 -19.44 -20.37
CA ARG A 305 -9.40 -20.46 -19.38
C ARG A 305 -10.29 -21.54 -19.98
N SER A 306 -11.24 -21.16 -20.84
CA SER A 306 -12.10 -22.12 -21.52
C SER A 306 -11.32 -23.00 -22.49
N LEU A 307 -10.39 -22.44 -23.26
CA LEU A 307 -9.49 -23.20 -24.15
C LEU A 307 -8.55 -24.13 -23.36
N GLN A 308 -8.04 -23.67 -22.21
CA GLN A 308 -7.23 -24.50 -21.32
C GLN A 308 -8.03 -25.70 -20.77
N ARG A 309 -9.29 -25.49 -20.37
CA ARG A 309 -10.15 -26.60 -19.94
C ARG A 309 -10.49 -27.58 -21.06
N PHE A 310 -10.62 -27.08 -22.29
CA PHE A 310 -10.81 -27.94 -23.46
C PHE A 310 -9.57 -28.81 -23.74
N SER A 311 -8.36 -28.25 -23.60
CA SER A 311 -7.10 -29.01 -23.76
C SER A 311 -6.90 -30.12 -22.71
N GLU A 312 -7.65 -30.08 -21.60
CA GLU A 312 -7.60 -31.11 -20.54
C GLU A 312 -8.51 -32.32 -20.85
N LEU A 313 -9.32 -32.28 -21.92
CA LEU A 313 -10.20 -33.39 -22.30
C LEU A 313 -9.44 -34.56 -22.93
N VAL A 314 -9.91 -35.79 -22.69
CA VAL A 314 -9.38 -36.99 -23.33
C VAL A 314 -9.63 -36.91 -24.85
N GLY A 315 -8.57 -37.04 -25.64
CA GLY A 315 -8.61 -36.88 -27.12
C GLY A 315 -8.23 -35.49 -27.63
N ALA A 316 -7.83 -34.55 -26.75
CA ALA A 316 -7.32 -33.22 -27.12
C ALA A 316 -5.79 -33.17 -27.33
N GLU A 317 -5.12 -34.32 -27.52
CA GLU A 317 -3.64 -34.43 -27.57
C GLU A 317 -2.98 -33.62 -28.69
N HIS A 318 -3.74 -33.25 -29.72
CA HIS A 318 -3.27 -32.43 -30.86
C HIS A 318 -3.86 -31.02 -30.87
N PHE A 319 -4.46 -30.59 -29.76
CA PHE A 319 -5.04 -29.27 -29.61
C PHE A 319 -4.07 -28.33 -28.89
N ASP A 320 -3.54 -27.35 -29.63
CA ASP A 320 -2.70 -26.28 -29.10
C ASP A 320 -3.30 -24.91 -29.44
N PHE A 321 -3.04 -23.90 -28.61
CA PHE A 321 -3.49 -22.53 -28.87
C PHE A 321 -2.46 -21.50 -28.43
N ILE A 322 -2.36 -20.42 -29.20
CA ILE A 322 -1.45 -19.32 -28.91
C ILE A 322 -2.10 -18.40 -27.89
N LYS A 323 -1.45 -18.26 -26.72
CA LYS A 323 -1.94 -17.37 -25.66
C LYS A 323 -1.80 -15.91 -26.07
N ALA A 324 -2.91 -15.19 -26.09
CA ALA A 324 -2.91 -13.73 -26.23
C ALA A 324 -2.72 -13.06 -24.86
N SER A 325 -1.86 -12.04 -24.76
CA SER A 325 -1.81 -11.21 -23.55
C SER A 325 -3.02 -10.29 -23.47
N GLY A 326 -3.47 -9.97 -22.25
CA GLY A 326 -4.53 -8.98 -22.02
C GLY A 326 -4.10 -7.57 -22.43
N PHE A 327 -5.03 -6.62 -22.37
CA PHE A 327 -4.75 -5.22 -22.67
C PHE A 327 -3.96 -4.57 -21.54
N LYS A 328 -3.13 -3.58 -21.90
CA LYS A 328 -2.50 -2.70 -20.90
C LYS A 328 -3.62 -1.89 -20.24
N VAL A 329 -3.98 -2.31 -19.04
CA VAL A 329 -4.90 -1.58 -18.16
C VAL A 329 -4.03 -0.66 -17.32
N MET A 330 -4.13 0.65 -17.54
CA MET A 330 -3.60 1.66 -16.62
C MET A 330 -4.10 1.31 -15.20
N GLY A 331 -3.21 0.85 -14.33
CA GLY A 331 -3.51 0.56 -12.93
C GLY A 331 -3.53 -0.92 -12.49
N ARG A 332 -2.82 -1.84 -13.16
CA ARG A 332 -2.52 -3.15 -12.51
C ARG A 332 -1.81 -2.91 -11.17
N THR A 333 -1.96 -3.86 -10.24
CA THR A 333 -1.23 -3.89 -8.96
C THR A 333 0.30 -3.85 -9.13
N THR A 334 0.81 -4.18 -10.32
CA THR A 334 2.22 -4.03 -10.73
C THR A 334 2.60 -2.59 -11.09
N GLU A 335 1.68 -1.77 -11.64
CA GLU A 335 1.93 -0.36 -12.01
C GLU A 335 1.75 0.62 -10.83
N LYS A 336 1.02 0.22 -9.77
CA LYS A 336 0.88 1.03 -8.53
C LYS A 336 2.21 1.37 -7.86
N TYR A 337 3.26 0.65 -8.22
CA TYR A 337 4.58 0.69 -7.63
C TYR A 337 5.66 1.04 -8.66
N GLN A 338 5.29 1.31 -9.91
CA GLN A 338 6.26 1.72 -10.91
C GLN A 338 6.69 3.17 -10.65
N PRO A 339 8.00 3.49 -10.67
CA PRO A 339 8.44 4.87 -10.54
C PRO A 339 7.91 5.74 -11.68
N TYR A 340 7.72 7.03 -11.42
CA TYR A 340 7.53 8.04 -12.44
C TYR A 340 8.86 8.33 -13.15
N SER A 341 8.81 8.54 -14.45
CA SER A 341 9.95 9.05 -15.22
C SER A 341 10.38 10.43 -14.70
N ARG A 342 11.54 10.91 -15.12
CA ARG A 342 12.01 12.25 -14.75
C ARG A 342 11.08 13.35 -15.27
N THR A 343 10.61 13.23 -16.52
CA THR A 343 9.66 14.17 -17.13
C THR A 343 8.31 14.16 -16.41
N GLU A 344 7.77 12.98 -16.12
CA GLU A 344 6.53 12.82 -15.34
C GLU A 344 6.67 13.45 -13.94
N ARG A 345 7.82 13.26 -13.27
CA ARG A 345 8.08 13.84 -11.94
C ARG A 345 8.03 15.37 -11.95
N GLU A 346 8.67 16.00 -12.93
CA GLU A 346 8.74 17.46 -13.08
C GLU A 346 7.36 18.05 -13.38
N VAL A 347 6.62 17.42 -14.31
CA VAL A 347 5.24 17.79 -14.66
C VAL A 347 4.30 17.71 -13.45
N ILE A 348 4.33 16.60 -12.71
CA ILE A 348 3.50 16.42 -11.51
C ILE A 348 3.86 17.46 -10.44
N ALA A 349 5.15 17.71 -10.20
CA ALA A 349 5.59 18.71 -9.23
C ALA A 349 5.09 20.12 -9.60
N GLY A 350 5.18 20.50 -10.88
CA GLY A 350 4.69 21.79 -11.38
C GLY A 350 3.17 21.94 -11.21
N ALA A 351 2.40 20.90 -11.55
CA ALA A 351 0.95 20.92 -11.38
C ALA A 351 0.53 21.04 -9.90
N LEU A 352 1.20 20.32 -8.99
CA LEU A 352 0.93 20.41 -7.56
C LEU A 352 1.26 21.78 -6.98
N GLU A 353 2.40 22.37 -7.34
CA GLU A 353 2.78 23.71 -6.89
C GLU A 353 1.84 24.81 -7.42
N LYS A 354 1.38 24.67 -8.67
CA LYS A 354 0.39 25.56 -9.27
C LYS A 354 -0.94 25.51 -8.51
N ASP A 355 -1.43 24.32 -8.17
CA ASP A 355 -2.67 24.19 -7.40
C ASP A 355 -2.54 24.68 -5.96
N MET A 356 -1.41 24.38 -5.29
CA MET A 356 -1.14 24.90 -3.95
C MET A 356 -1.11 26.43 -3.93
N ARG A 357 -0.52 27.06 -4.95
CA ARG A 357 -0.50 28.53 -5.08
C ARG A 357 -1.90 29.09 -5.30
N ARG A 358 -2.67 28.50 -6.22
CA ARG A 358 -4.07 28.87 -6.48
C ARG A 358 -4.90 28.83 -5.20
N VAL A 359 -4.78 27.74 -4.42
CA VAL A 359 -5.46 27.62 -3.12
C VAL A 359 -4.94 28.66 -2.15
N TRP A 360 -3.62 28.86 -2.03
CA TRP A 360 -3.09 29.86 -1.10
C TRP A 360 -3.57 31.29 -1.40
N GLU A 361 -3.56 31.68 -2.68
CA GLU A 361 -4.03 33.00 -3.14
C GLU A 361 -5.51 33.20 -2.82
N GLN A 362 -6.35 32.19 -3.09
CA GLN A 362 -7.78 32.23 -2.81
C GLN A 362 -8.12 32.46 -1.33
N TYR A 363 -7.30 31.97 -0.40
CA TYR A 363 -7.55 32.07 1.04
C TYR A 363 -6.81 33.24 1.70
N SER A 364 -5.77 33.76 1.05
CA SER A 364 -5.01 34.91 1.55
C SER A 364 -5.62 36.24 1.09
N SER A 365 -6.41 36.23 0.00
CA SER A 365 -7.10 37.42 -0.50
C SER A 365 -8.24 37.85 0.43
N VAL A 366 -8.24 39.12 0.85
CA VAL A 366 -9.37 39.73 1.56
C VAL A 366 -10.51 39.95 0.56
N TYR A 367 -11.71 39.49 0.90
CA TYR A 367 -12.89 39.69 0.07
C TYR A 367 -13.34 41.16 0.09
N GLU A 368 -13.40 41.78 -1.09
CA GLU A 368 -13.89 43.15 -1.26
C GLU A 368 -15.36 43.13 -1.75
N PRO A 369 -16.29 43.74 -0.99
CA PRO A 369 -17.68 43.89 -1.40
C PRO A 369 -17.79 44.71 -2.69
N THR A 370 -18.58 44.24 -3.65
CA THR A 370 -18.84 45.01 -4.87
C THR A 370 -19.75 46.19 -4.58
N GLN A 371 -19.47 47.33 -5.19
CA GLN A 371 -20.41 48.47 -5.22
C GLN A 371 -21.20 48.53 -6.54
N SER A 372 -20.81 47.77 -7.55
CA SER A 372 -21.47 47.72 -8.86
C SER A 372 -22.52 46.61 -8.92
N GLY A 373 -23.65 46.90 -9.57
CA GLY A 373 -24.79 46.00 -9.74
C GLY A 373 -26.10 46.61 -9.24
N GLN A 374 -27.19 45.88 -9.45
CA GLN A 374 -28.53 46.28 -9.02
C GLN A 374 -29.33 45.08 -8.49
N THR A 375 -30.38 45.35 -7.73
CA THR A 375 -31.29 44.30 -7.25
C THR A 375 -32.07 43.69 -8.41
N PHE A 376 -32.26 42.37 -8.39
CA PHE A 376 -33.17 41.64 -9.28
C PHE A 376 -34.54 41.37 -8.63
N VAL A 377 -34.76 41.88 -7.41
CA VAL A 377 -36.03 41.77 -6.70
C VAL A 377 -36.87 43.03 -6.95
N VAL A 378 -38.09 42.84 -7.44
CA VAL A 378 -39.06 43.89 -7.78
C VAL A 378 -40.29 43.75 -6.88
N GLU A 379 -40.78 44.86 -6.33
CA GLU A 379 -42.04 44.88 -5.59
C GLU A 379 -43.23 44.92 -6.56
N THR A 380 -44.12 43.94 -6.46
CA THR A 380 -45.41 43.94 -7.18
C THR A 380 -46.58 43.94 -6.20
N LYS A 381 -47.79 44.18 -6.71
CA LYS A 381 -49.04 44.22 -5.91
C LYS A 381 -49.33 42.92 -5.15
N SER A 382 -48.67 41.82 -5.52
CA SER A 382 -48.76 40.49 -4.90
C SER A 382 -47.60 40.15 -3.94
N GLY A 383 -46.64 41.07 -3.72
CA GLY A 383 -45.44 40.87 -2.89
C GLY A 383 -44.14 41.03 -3.67
N LEU A 384 -43.03 40.57 -3.09
CA LEU A 384 -41.70 40.59 -3.72
C LEU A 384 -41.62 39.52 -4.83
N GLN A 385 -41.21 39.91 -6.04
CA GLN A 385 -40.98 39.03 -7.18
C GLN A 385 -39.55 39.16 -7.73
N ILE A 386 -39.09 38.16 -8.48
CA ILE A 386 -37.75 38.13 -9.08
C ILE A 386 -37.88 38.41 -10.57
N ASP A 387 -37.14 39.42 -11.04
CA ASP A 387 -36.95 39.68 -12.46
C ASP A 387 -35.78 38.84 -12.99
N GLY A 388 -36.12 37.73 -13.67
CA GLY A 388 -35.14 36.81 -14.24
C GLY A 388 -34.23 37.43 -15.31
N SER A 389 -34.60 38.58 -15.91
CA SER A 389 -33.73 39.28 -16.86
C SER A 389 -32.56 39.99 -16.19
N LEU A 390 -32.71 40.33 -14.90
CA LEU A 390 -31.71 41.02 -14.09
C LEU A 390 -30.84 40.07 -13.27
N CYS A 391 -31.11 38.75 -13.30
CA CYS A 391 -30.30 37.73 -12.64
C CYS A 391 -28.98 37.47 -13.37
N THR A 392 -28.06 38.43 -13.36
CA THR A 392 -26.69 38.31 -13.87
C THR A 392 -25.70 38.01 -12.73
N LYS A 393 -24.50 37.53 -13.07
CA LYS A 393 -23.44 37.25 -12.07
C LYS A 393 -23.07 38.49 -11.24
N GLU A 394 -23.09 39.68 -11.84
CA GLU A 394 -22.81 40.95 -11.18
C GLU A 394 -23.93 41.35 -10.20
N ASN A 395 -25.19 41.25 -10.62
CA ASN A 395 -26.34 41.58 -9.77
C ASN A 395 -26.53 40.59 -8.62
N LEU A 396 -26.18 39.31 -8.83
CA LEU A 396 -26.11 38.32 -7.76
C LEU A 396 -25.04 38.69 -6.73
N ARG A 397 -23.84 39.12 -7.16
CA ARG A 397 -22.77 39.56 -6.26
C ARG A 397 -23.21 40.80 -5.46
N TRP A 398 -23.83 41.78 -6.12
CA TRP A 398 -24.34 42.97 -5.47
C TRP A 398 -25.38 42.65 -4.38
N PHE A 399 -26.33 41.75 -4.68
CA PHE A 399 -27.35 41.33 -3.71
C PHE A 399 -26.72 40.58 -2.53
N PHE A 400 -25.73 39.73 -2.78
CA PHE A 400 -24.97 39.04 -1.74
C PHE A 400 -24.29 40.03 -0.78
N ASP A 401 -23.65 41.07 -1.31
CA ASP A 401 -22.94 42.05 -0.50
C ASP A 401 -23.87 42.98 0.28
N HIS A 402 -24.93 43.50 -0.37
CA HIS A 402 -25.79 44.53 0.24
C HIS A 402 -26.96 43.97 1.04
N LYS A 403 -27.47 42.78 0.69
CA LYS A 403 -28.69 42.20 1.30
C LYS A 403 -28.41 40.99 2.18
N LEU A 404 -27.33 40.25 1.93
CA LEU A 404 -26.88 39.12 2.76
C LEU A 404 -25.65 39.46 3.62
N GLY A 405 -25.15 40.71 3.55
CA GLY A 405 -24.02 41.17 4.36
C GLY A 405 -22.72 40.42 4.09
N SER A 406 -22.52 39.98 2.84
CA SER A 406 -21.35 39.21 2.39
C SER A 406 -21.12 37.90 3.15
N LYS A 407 -22.17 37.31 3.74
CA LYS A 407 -22.11 36.03 4.46
C LYS A 407 -22.79 34.91 3.66
N PRO A 408 -22.09 33.80 3.37
CA PRO A 408 -22.73 32.64 2.76
C PRO A 408 -23.72 32.01 3.74
N PHE A 409 -24.92 31.67 3.27
CA PHE A 409 -25.97 31.01 4.06
C PHE A 409 -26.06 29.50 3.77
N ARG A 410 -26.61 28.74 4.72
CA ARG A 410 -26.76 27.28 4.61
C ARG A 410 -28.10 26.91 3.99
N LEU A 411 -28.13 25.85 3.18
CA LEU A 411 -29.38 25.33 2.63
C LEU A 411 -30.35 24.83 3.71
N SER A 412 -29.82 24.41 4.87
CA SER A 412 -30.60 24.05 6.06
C SER A 412 -31.23 25.26 6.75
N GLU A 413 -30.60 26.44 6.69
CA GLU A 413 -31.12 27.69 7.26
C GLU A 413 -32.35 28.21 6.47
N LEU A 414 -32.52 27.74 5.23
CA LEU A 414 -33.73 28.01 4.44
C LEU A 414 -34.95 27.22 4.96
N ILE A 415 -34.74 26.12 5.68
CA ILE A 415 -35.81 25.26 6.22
C ILE A 415 -36.33 25.93 7.50
N GLY A 416 -37.45 26.66 7.38
CA GLY A 416 -38.07 27.39 8.50
C GLY A 416 -37.93 28.92 8.44
N SER A 417 -37.15 29.45 7.48
CA SER A 417 -37.09 30.89 7.19
C SER A 417 -38.42 31.41 6.63
N GLU A 418 -38.70 32.71 6.79
CA GLU A 418 -39.88 33.38 6.23
C GLU A 418 -39.96 33.20 4.70
N ALA A 419 -41.17 33.25 4.12
CA ALA A 419 -41.37 33.02 2.70
C ALA A 419 -40.64 34.04 1.80
N GLN A 420 -40.35 35.22 2.32
CA GLN A 420 -39.70 36.34 1.61
C GLN A 420 -38.31 36.70 2.18
N SER A 421 -37.63 35.76 2.84
CA SER A 421 -36.28 36.04 3.36
C SER A 421 -35.29 36.30 2.22
N ASN A 422 -34.28 37.14 2.47
CA ASN A 422 -33.26 37.49 1.48
C ASN A 422 -32.51 36.25 0.95
N GLU A 423 -32.34 35.22 1.77
CA GLU A 423 -31.70 33.95 1.40
C GLU A 423 -32.52 33.17 0.36
N LYS A 424 -33.85 33.13 0.51
CA LYS A 424 -34.74 32.49 -0.47
C LYS A 424 -34.78 33.27 -1.77
N LEU A 425 -34.84 34.60 -1.69
CA LEU A 425 -34.81 35.48 -2.87
C LEU A 425 -33.51 35.32 -3.65
N PHE A 426 -32.38 35.28 -2.96
CA PHE A 426 -31.08 35.02 -3.58
C PHE A 426 -31.01 33.64 -4.23
N ARG A 427 -31.50 32.58 -3.57
CA ARG A 427 -31.54 31.23 -4.14
C ARG A 427 -32.36 31.19 -5.42
N SER A 428 -33.56 31.77 -5.41
CA SER A 428 -34.42 31.80 -6.59
C SER A 428 -33.81 32.65 -7.72
N GLY A 429 -33.10 33.74 -7.40
CA GLY A 429 -32.32 34.49 -8.38
C GLY A 429 -31.17 33.68 -9.00
N PHE A 430 -30.47 32.90 -8.18
CA PHE A 430 -29.42 31.98 -8.63
C PHE A 430 -29.96 30.83 -9.50
N GLU A 431 -31.12 30.27 -9.17
CA GLU A 431 -31.81 29.25 -9.97
C GLU A 431 -32.22 29.82 -11.36
N GLN A 432 -32.69 31.07 -11.41
CA GLN A 432 -32.98 31.78 -12.67
C GLN A 432 -31.72 32.03 -13.51
N TYR A 433 -30.61 32.44 -12.88
CA TYR A 433 -29.31 32.54 -13.56
C TYR A 433 -28.89 31.20 -14.17
N ARG A 434 -28.98 30.10 -13.40
CA ARG A 434 -28.63 28.76 -13.88
C ARG A 434 -29.51 28.28 -15.03
N TRP A 435 -30.79 28.62 -15.02
CA TRP A 435 -31.71 28.28 -16.11
C TRP A 435 -31.38 29.05 -17.39
N ARG A 436 -31.01 30.33 -17.27
CA ARG A 436 -30.64 31.20 -18.40
C ARG A 436 -29.27 30.86 -19.00
N TYR A 437 -28.31 30.46 -18.17
CA TYR A 437 -26.95 30.11 -18.55
C TYR A 437 -26.69 28.61 -18.31
N SER A 438 -27.48 27.76 -18.99
CA SER A 438 -27.45 26.30 -18.80
C SER A 438 -26.10 25.66 -19.11
N ASP A 439 -25.32 26.27 -20.00
CA ASP A 439 -24.03 25.74 -20.47
C ASP A 439 -22.93 25.85 -19.42
N GLU A 440 -23.05 26.77 -18.44
CA GLU A 440 -22.02 27.00 -17.42
C GLU A 440 -22.11 26.03 -16.22
N GLN A 441 -23.20 25.27 -16.06
CA GLN A 441 -23.47 24.31 -14.98
C GLN A 441 -22.86 24.65 -13.59
N MET A 442 -22.84 25.92 -13.22
CA MET A 442 -22.11 26.38 -12.05
C MET A 442 -22.90 26.08 -10.77
N THR A 443 -22.24 25.51 -9.78
CA THR A 443 -22.80 25.30 -8.43
C THR A 443 -22.68 26.55 -7.58
N LEU A 444 -23.51 26.67 -6.54
CA LEU A 444 -23.47 27.83 -5.64
C LEU A 444 -22.10 28.03 -4.99
N SER A 445 -21.42 26.93 -4.63
CA SER A 445 -20.04 26.96 -4.13
C SER A 445 -19.06 27.56 -5.15
N GLN A 446 -19.16 27.15 -6.42
CA GLN A 446 -18.30 27.67 -7.50
C GLN A 446 -18.57 29.15 -7.78
N LEU A 447 -19.81 29.62 -7.61
CA LEU A 447 -20.15 31.03 -7.71
C LEU A 447 -19.42 31.85 -6.62
N TYR A 448 -19.51 31.41 -5.36
CA TYR A 448 -18.79 32.04 -4.25
C TYR A 448 -17.26 31.97 -4.41
N ASP A 449 -16.74 30.82 -4.86
CA ASP A 449 -15.31 30.66 -5.19
C ASP A 449 -14.88 31.69 -6.26
N SER A 450 -15.72 31.92 -7.27
CA SER A 450 -15.43 32.86 -8.35
C SER A 450 -15.45 34.34 -7.92
N TRP A 451 -16.08 34.64 -6.79
CA TRP A 451 -16.07 35.96 -6.17
C TRP A 451 -14.96 36.13 -5.12
N GLY A 452 -14.29 35.04 -4.74
CA GLY A 452 -13.28 35.06 -3.67
C GLY A 452 -13.88 35.15 -2.27
N VAL A 453 -15.12 34.67 -2.06
CA VAL A 453 -15.75 34.71 -0.72
C VAL A 453 -14.99 33.79 0.24
N PRO A 454 -14.68 34.24 1.48
CA PRO A 454 -13.93 33.42 2.44
C PRO A 454 -14.74 32.20 2.85
N ARG A 455 -14.13 31.02 2.79
CA ARG A 455 -14.71 29.75 3.27
C ARG A 455 -13.63 28.87 3.90
N ASN A 456 -14.03 27.83 4.62
CA ASN A 456 -13.08 26.82 5.06
C ASN A 456 -12.66 25.90 3.89
N PRO A 457 -11.48 25.25 4.01
CA PRO A 457 -10.97 24.36 2.98
C PRO A 457 -11.79 23.08 2.83
N TYR A 458 -12.09 22.75 1.58
CA TYR A 458 -12.64 21.45 1.20
C TYR A 458 -11.51 20.45 0.94
N ARG A 459 -11.84 19.17 0.87
CA ARG A 459 -10.85 18.10 0.58
C ARG A 459 -10.13 18.30 -0.75
N GLU A 460 -10.81 18.90 -1.73
CA GLU A 460 -10.24 19.24 -3.04
C GLU A 460 -9.10 20.27 -2.91
N ASP A 461 -9.18 21.18 -1.94
CA ASP A 461 -8.18 22.23 -1.71
C ASP A 461 -6.96 21.71 -0.93
N ILE A 462 -7.18 20.73 -0.04
CA ILE A 462 -6.11 20.09 0.75
C ILE A 462 -5.35 19.03 -0.05
N PHE A 463 -5.95 18.49 -1.12
CA PHE A 463 -5.41 17.37 -1.90
C PHE A 463 -3.98 17.64 -2.41
N ALA A 464 -3.71 18.82 -2.98
CA ALA A 464 -2.38 19.14 -3.52
C ALA A 464 -1.30 19.19 -2.42
N PHE A 465 -1.62 19.75 -1.25
CA PHE A 465 -0.71 19.80 -0.10
C PHE A 465 -0.35 18.41 0.41
N TYR A 466 -1.36 17.52 0.52
CA TYR A 466 -1.16 16.12 0.88
C TYR A 466 -0.25 15.39 -0.12
N MET A 467 -0.56 15.50 -1.41
CA MET A 467 0.22 14.84 -2.47
C MET A 467 1.65 15.37 -2.53
N ARG A 468 1.87 16.68 -2.37
CA ARG A 468 3.21 17.28 -2.30
C ARG A 468 4.00 16.80 -1.08
N LEU A 469 3.35 16.68 0.08
CA LEU A 469 4.01 16.16 1.28
C LEU A 469 4.48 14.71 1.07
N VAL A 470 3.64 13.85 0.52
CA VAL A 470 4.01 12.46 0.20
C VAL A 470 5.09 12.39 -0.87
N GLN A 471 5.05 13.28 -1.88
CA GLN A 471 6.06 13.38 -2.92
C GLN A 471 7.45 13.72 -2.37
N VAL A 472 7.54 14.71 -1.46
CA VAL A 472 8.81 15.19 -0.90
C VAL A 472 9.39 14.23 0.15
N THR A 473 8.53 13.60 0.95
CA THR A 473 8.93 12.72 2.05
C THR A 473 9.14 11.27 1.60
N GLY A 474 8.47 10.83 0.53
CA GLY A 474 8.40 9.43 0.14
C GLY A 474 7.74 8.54 1.21
N MET A 475 6.99 9.10 2.16
CA MET A 475 6.39 8.31 3.24
C MET A 475 5.21 7.47 2.73
N ASN A 476 4.79 6.47 3.52
CA ASN A 476 3.60 5.70 3.17
C ASN A 476 2.37 6.63 3.11
N PRO A 477 1.60 6.66 2.01
CA PRO A 477 0.42 7.51 1.87
C PRO A 477 -0.58 7.39 3.02
N MET A 478 -0.76 6.19 3.58
CA MET A 478 -1.65 6.00 4.73
C MET A 478 -1.09 6.66 6.00
N SER A 479 0.19 6.49 6.26
CA SER A 479 0.86 7.11 7.42
C SER A 479 0.90 8.63 7.34
N ALA A 480 0.97 9.20 6.12
CA ALA A 480 0.90 10.65 5.92
C ALA A 480 -0.46 11.25 6.33
N LEU A 481 -1.54 10.47 6.28
CA LEU A 481 -2.89 10.95 6.62
C LEU A 481 -3.10 11.07 8.13
N ASP A 482 -2.39 10.25 8.90
CA ASP A 482 -2.46 10.22 10.36
C ASP A 482 -1.44 11.18 11.01
N LEU A 483 -0.80 12.04 10.20
CA LEU A 483 0.08 13.09 10.72
C LEU A 483 -0.72 14.10 11.54
N GLU A 484 -0.14 14.47 12.68
CA GLU A 484 -0.64 15.51 13.57
C GLU A 484 0.07 16.85 13.32
N VAL A 485 -0.52 17.92 13.85
CA VAL A 485 -0.05 19.32 13.70
C VAL A 485 1.37 19.53 14.28
N ASP A 486 1.76 18.72 15.25
CA ASP A 486 3.05 18.73 15.96
C ASP A 486 4.02 17.63 15.47
N SER A 487 3.64 16.84 14.47
CA SER A 487 4.43 15.70 13.99
C SER A 487 5.77 16.11 13.34
N PHE A 488 5.96 17.37 12.98
CA PHE A 488 7.22 17.87 12.44
C PHE A 488 8.11 18.47 13.52
N GLU A 489 9.27 17.86 13.72
CA GLU A 489 10.34 18.40 14.56
C GLU A 489 11.47 18.98 13.70
N PRO A 490 11.75 20.28 13.79
CA PRO A 490 12.86 20.90 13.07
C PRO A 490 14.24 20.36 13.52
N LYS A 491 14.37 19.97 14.79
CA LYS A 491 15.59 19.41 15.37
C LYS A 491 15.22 18.34 16.39
N HIS A 492 15.43 17.07 16.05
CA HIS A 492 15.22 15.96 16.97
C HIS A 492 16.22 16.04 18.14
N PRO A 493 15.80 15.86 19.41
CA PRO A 493 16.67 16.04 20.58
C PRO A 493 17.95 15.20 20.58
N ALA A 494 17.89 13.97 20.04
CA ALA A 494 19.02 13.04 20.06
C ALA A 494 19.98 13.16 18.87
N THR A 495 19.51 13.65 17.72
CA THR A 495 20.29 13.62 16.46
C THR A 495 20.48 14.99 15.83
N LEU A 496 19.78 16.01 16.35
CA LEU A 496 19.75 17.39 15.84
C LEU A 496 19.31 17.52 14.37
N LYS A 497 18.79 16.45 13.78
CA LYS A 497 18.28 16.41 12.41
C LYS A 497 16.77 16.65 12.38
N PRO A 498 16.23 17.28 11.32
CA PRO A 498 14.80 17.43 11.15
C PRO A 498 14.15 16.07 10.87
N CYS A 499 12.97 15.84 11.45
CA CYS A 499 12.23 14.60 11.25
C CYS A 499 10.72 14.75 11.36
N LEU A 500 10.00 13.82 10.73
CA LEU A 500 8.58 13.60 10.96
C LEU A 500 8.39 12.41 11.89
N ARG A 501 7.64 12.61 12.97
CA ARG A 501 7.19 11.55 13.89
C ARG A 501 5.78 11.15 13.50
N TYR A 502 5.53 9.87 13.31
CA TYR A 502 4.19 9.37 13.02
C TYR A 502 3.96 7.98 13.61
N TRP A 503 2.68 7.67 13.81
CA TRP A 503 2.25 6.37 14.32
C TRP A 503 1.97 5.39 13.19
N LYS A 504 2.32 4.13 13.43
CA LYS A 504 2.03 3.05 12.50
C LYS A 504 1.57 1.83 13.27
N GLU A 505 0.29 1.51 13.15
CA GLU A 505 -0.25 0.27 13.69
C GLU A 505 0.43 -0.92 13.01
N ARG A 506 1.24 -1.67 13.76
CA ARG A 506 1.75 -2.94 13.31
C ARG A 506 0.72 -4.01 13.61
N SER A 507 0.19 -4.63 12.58
CA SER A 507 -0.64 -5.83 12.69
C SER A 507 0.22 -7.05 13.09
N SER A 508 0.84 -7.02 14.27
CA SER A 508 1.30 -8.22 14.95
C SER A 508 0.26 -8.55 16.00
N GLY A 509 -0.50 -9.62 15.79
CA GLY A 509 -1.58 -10.08 16.68
C GLY A 509 -1.13 -10.57 18.05
N ALA A 510 -0.19 -9.90 18.72
CA ALA A 510 0.15 -10.12 20.12
C ALA A 510 0.89 -8.91 20.72
N LYS A 511 0.40 -8.50 21.89
CA LYS A 511 0.96 -7.59 22.92
C LYS A 511 0.62 -6.09 22.81
N GLU A 512 -0.25 -5.65 23.72
CA GLU A 512 -0.16 -4.32 24.31
C GLU A 512 1.25 -4.16 24.92
N MET A 513 1.98 -3.14 24.49
CA MET A 513 3.13 -2.62 25.24
C MET A 513 2.69 -1.28 25.82
N HIS A 514 2.58 -1.22 27.16
CA HIS A 514 2.21 -0.02 27.92
C HIS A 514 3.31 1.07 27.97
N LEU A 515 4.13 1.18 26.92
CA LEU A 515 5.18 2.20 26.82
C LEU A 515 5.14 2.82 25.42
N ASP A 516 4.36 3.89 25.28
CA ASP A 516 4.18 4.73 24.08
C ASP A 516 5.47 5.41 23.58
N ILE A 517 6.57 5.30 24.34
CA ILE A 517 7.85 5.96 24.06
C ILE A 517 8.62 5.27 22.93
N PHE A 518 8.32 4.00 22.59
CA PHE A 518 9.10 3.19 21.63
C PHE A 518 8.42 2.93 20.27
N SER A 519 7.26 3.54 20.00
CA SER A 519 6.39 3.17 18.87
C SER A 519 6.21 4.23 17.78
N SER A 520 6.78 5.43 17.92
CA SER A 520 6.80 6.42 16.85
C SER A 520 7.88 6.08 15.81
N GLU A 521 7.50 5.85 14.55
CA GLU A 521 8.47 5.77 13.46
C GLU A 521 8.97 7.19 13.13
N ILE A 522 10.27 7.32 12.87
CA ILE A 522 10.91 8.60 12.53
C ILE A 522 11.33 8.56 11.06
N THR A 523 10.83 9.50 10.26
CA THR A 523 11.38 9.76 8.92
C THR A 523 12.37 10.90 8.99
N TRP A 524 13.63 10.62 8.71
CA TRP A 524 14.70 11.60 8.63
C TRP A 524 14.58 12.43 7.35
N LEU A 525 14.82 13.74 7.47
CA LEU A 525 14.71 14.69 6.37
C LEU A 525 16.07 15.37 6.10
N SER A 526 16.34 15.70 4.84
CA SER A 526 17.39 16.66 4.50
C SER A 526 16.96 18.09 4.85
N ALA A 527 17.92 19.02 4.93
CA ALA A 527 17.62 20.43 5.23
C ALA A 527 16.68 21.07 4.19
N SER A 528 16.84 20.73 2.89
CA SER A 528 15.98 21.22 1.81
C SER A 528 14.56 20.65 1.89
N GLN A 529 14.42 19.36 2.22
CA GLN A 529 13.11 18.73 2.47
C GLN A 529 12.43 19.35 3.70
N ALA A 530 13.17 19.56 4.78
CA ALA A 530 12.65 20.12 6.02
C ALA A 530 12.07 21.54 5.80
N SER A 531 12.75 22.38 5.02
CA SER A 531 12.23 23.71 4.66
C SER A 531 10.90 23.62 3.91
N LYS A 532 10.81 22.76 2.90
CA LYS A 532 9.58 22.56 2.09
C LYS A 532 8.45 21.99 2.92
N ILE A 533 8.74 21.03 3.80
CA ILE A 533 7.75 20.39 4.67
C ILE A 533 7.24 21.37 5.72
N SER A 534 8.13 22.16 6.32
CA SER A 534 7.73 23.23 7.24
C SER A 534 6.78 24.21 6.56
N GLU A 535 7.08 24.63 5.32
CA GLU A 535 6.21 25.52 4.55
C GLU A 535 4.83 24.90 4.28
N ILE A 536 4.78 23.62 3.87
CA ILE A 536 3.52 22.90 3.64
C ILE A 536 2.69 22.81 4.91
N ILE A 537 3.32 22.41 6.03
CA ILE A 537 2.64 22.22 7.31
C ILE A 537 2.09 23.55 7.83
N GLU A 538 2.89 24.63 7.80
CA GLU A 538 2.44 25.95 8.25
C GLU A 538 1.33 26.51 7.36
N ARG A 539 1.39 26.32 6.03
CA ARG A 539 0.29 26.69 5.13
C ARG A 539 -0.98 25.90 5.43
N VAL A 540 -0.88 24.59 5.62
CA VAL A 540 -2.05 23.76 5.96
C VAL A 540 -2.63 24.22 7.30
N LYS A 541 -1.81 24.46 8.33
CA LYS A 541 -2.24 25.01 9.63
C LYS A 541 -3.01 26.31 9.46
N ALA A 542 -2.47 27.25 8.69
CA ALA A 542 -3.12 28.53 8.41
C ALA A 542 -4.47 28.36 7.70
N LEU A 543 -4.53 27.52 6.66
CA LEU A 543 -5.77 27.26 5.90
C LEU A 543 -6.87 26.64 6.76
N THR A 544 -6.49 25.78 7.70
CA THR A 544 -7.43 25.02 8.54
C THR A 544 -7.62 25.62 9.93
N LYS A 545 -7.06 26.81 10.20
CA LYS A 545 -7.12 27.49 11.51
C LYS A 545 -8.54 27.71 11.99
N ASN A 546 -9.36 28.39 11.19
CA ASN A 546 -10.75 28.70 11.53
C ASN A 546 -11.58 27.44 11.82
N LEU A 547 -11.27 26.35 11.11
CA LEU A 547 -11.93 25.06 11.29
C LEU A 547 -11.50 24.39 12.60
N ARG A 548 -10.22 24.45 12.98
CA ARG A 548 -9.72 23.93 14.27
C ARG A 548 -10.24 24.72 15.46
N ASP A 549 -10.27 26.05 15.35
CA ASP A 549 -10.74 26.93 16.41
C ASP A 549 -12.24 26.71 16.70
N SER A 550 -13.00 26.23 15.71
CA SER A 550 -14.42 25.88 15.88
C SER A 550 -14.68 24.54 16.59
N LEU A 551 -13.66 23.70 16.79
CA LEU A 551 -13.79 22.37 17.38
C LEU A 551 -13.48 22.36 18.89
N PRO A 552 -14.20 21.53 19.69
CA PRO A 552 -13.86 21.25 21.08
C PRO A 552 -12.41 20.72 21.23
N GLU A 553 -11.76 21.02 22.36
CA GLU A 553 -10.40 20.52 22.70
C GLU A 553 -10.27 18.99 22.55
N ASP A 554 -11.25 18.22 23.01
CA ASP A 554 -11.22 16.76 23.00
C ASP A 554 -11.67 16.11 21.68
N HIS A 555 -11.80 16.88 20.59
CA HIS A 555 -12.33 16.36 19.34
C HIS A 555 -11.29 15.53 18.57
N GLU A 556 -11.62 14.28 18.22
CA GLU A 556 -10.72 13.28 17.56
C GLU A 556 -10.00 13.75 16.28
N ASN A 557 -10.50 14.81 15.63
CA ASN A 557 -9.94 15.34 14.38
C ASN A 557 -9.15 16.64 14.57
N LYS A 558 -9.15 17.26 15.75
CA LYS A 558 -8.55 18.60 15.96
C LYS A 558 -7.04 18.61 15.77
N ASN A 559 -6.37 17.57 16.26
CA ASN A 559 -4.90 17.44 16.19
C ASN A 559 -4.40 16.93 14.84
N LEU A 560 -5.28 16.44 13.95
CA LEU A 560 -4.88 15.96 12.63
C LEU A 560 -4.45 17.12 11.73
N LEU A 561 -3.39 16.89 10.97
CA LEU A 561 -2.85 17.85 10.01
C LEU A 561 -3.83 18.06 8.85
N PHE A 562 -4.35 16.97 8.27
CA PHE A 562 -5.20 17.00 7.08
C PHE A 562 -6.69 16.89 7.43
N ILE A 563 -7.29 18.04 7.67
CA ILE A 563 -8.73 18.19 7.92
C ILE A 563 -9.38 19.10 6.88
N ALA A 564 -10.66 18.87 6.61
CA ALA A 564 -11.42 19.66 5.68
C ALA A 564 -12.90 19.75 6.09
N GLU A 565 -13.60 20.77 5.62
CA GLU A 565 -15.05 20.88 5.74
C GLU A 565 -15.75 19.99 4.70
N ALA A 566 -16.91 19.44 5.05
CA ALA A 566 -17.77 18.77 4.09
C ALA A 566 -18.36 19.76 3.06
N LYS A 567 -18.50 19.31 1.80
CA LYS A 567 -19.11 20.11 0.73
C LYS A 567 -20.64 20.03 0.82
N PRO A 568 -21.38 21.15 0.67
CA PRO A 568 -22.86 21.13 0.62
C PRO A 568 -23.37 20.21 -0.50
N PRO A 569 -24.55 19.56 -0.36
CA PRO A 569 -25.53 19.68 0.74
C PRO A 569 -25.31 18.66 1.87
N GLN A 570 -24.30 17.80 1.78
CA GLN A 570 -24.07 16.72 2.76
C GLN A 570 -23.19 17.24 3.91
N ALA A 571 -23.79 17.39 5.10
CA ALA A 571 -23.09 17.63 6.37
C ALA A 571 -22.19 18.88 6.45
N LEU A 572 -22.65 20.03 5.92
CA LEU A 572 -21.98 21.32 6.04
C LEU A 572 -21.64 21.66 7.51
N GLY A 573 -20.44 22.16 7.79
CA GLY A 573 -19.93 22.40 9.15
C GLY A 573 -19.37 21.17 9.86
N THR A 574 -19.49 19.96 9.29
CA THR A 574 -18.82 18.78 9.85
C THR A 574 -17.37 18.72 9.40
N VAL A 575 -16.46 18.63 10.37
CA VAL A 575 -15.05 18.41 10.10
C VAL A 575 -14.81 16.96 9.72
N LEU A 576 -14.31 16.77 8.51
CA LEU A 576 -14.03 15.47 7.97
C LEU A 576 -12.52 15.22 7.91
N ARG A 577 -12.13 14.00 8.27
CA ARG A 577 -10.82 13.46 7.88
C ARG A 577 -10.73 13.41 6.36
N PHE A 578 -9.52 13.58 5.83
CA PHE A 578 -9.29 13.43 4.39
C PHE A 578 -9.72 12.03 3.87
N TYR A 579 -9.61 10.97 4.68
CA TYR A 579 -9.81 9.56 4.27
C TYR A 579 -11.22 8.95 4.45
N SER A 580 -12.31 9.72 4.55
CA SER A 580 -13.63 9.07 4.45
C SER A 580 -13.98 8.83 2.97
N SER A 581 -13.57 7.70 2.38
CA SER A 581 -13.98 7.19 1.06
C SER A 581 -14.07 8.25 -0.08
N GLY A 582 -13.11 8.26 -1.01
CA GLY A 582 -13.19 9.15 -2.17
C GLY A 582 -11.87 9.66 -2.75
N TYR A 583 -10.72 9.05 -2.41
CA TYR A 583 -9.42 9.41 -2.99
C TYR A 583 -9.47 9.52 -4.52
N ASP A 584 -10.07 8.53 -5.19
CA ASP A 584 -10.22 8.53 -6.65
C ASP A 584 -11.07 9.71 -7.16
N LYS A 585 -12.06 10.15 -6.39
CA LYS A 585 -12.90 11.31 -6.75
C LYS A 585 -12.06 12.60 -6.75
N TYR A 586 -11.31 12.85 -5.68
CA TYR A 586 -10.50 14.06 -5.57
C TYR A 586 -9.31 14.06 -6.54
N ARG A 587 -8.71 12.88 -6.77
CA ARG A 587 -7.71 12.69 -7.82
C ARG A 587 -8.29 13.06 -9.18
N ASN A 588 -9.43 12.50 -9.56
CA ASN A 588 -10.04 12.77 -10.86
C ASN A 588 -10.38 14.27 -11.03
N ILE A 589 -10.82 14.96 -9.97
CA ILE A 589 -11.08 16.41 -9.99
C ILE A 589 -9.79 17.19 -10.27
N PHE A 590 -8.70 16.84 -9.58
CA PHE A 590 -7.39 17.46 -9.80
C PHE A 590 -6.89 17.18 -11.21
N GLU A 591 -6.91 15.92 -11.63
CA GLU A 591 -6.45 15.45 -12.94
C GLU A 591 -7.23 16.09 -14.10
N THR A 592 -8.55 16.26 -13.95
CA THR A 592 -9.37 16.95 -14.96
C THR A 592 -9.02 18.43 -15.04
N ARG A 593 -8.72 19.07 -13.91
CA ARG A 593 -8.36 20.50 -13.86
C ARG A 593 -7.03 20.79 -14.56
N TYR A 594 -6.07 19.87 -14.45
CA TYR A 594 -4.72 20.02 -14.98
C TYR A 594 -4.43 19.04 -16.13
N ILE A 595 -5.44 18.67 -16.91
CA ILE A 595 -5.29 17.64 -17.96
C ILE A 595 -4.24 18.01 -19.02
N ASN A 596 -4.19 19.30 -19.38
CA ASN A 596 -3.24 19.80 -20.38
C ASN A 596 -1.81 19.83 -19.83
N GLU A 597 -1.65 20.12 -18.54
CA GLU A 597 -0.34 20.11 -17.89
C GLU A 597 0.12 18.69 -17.55
N LEU A 598 -0.78 17.79 -17.17
CA LEU A 598 -0.50 16.38 -16.84
C LEU A 598 -0.46 15.49 -18.09
N THR A 599 0.19 15.98 -19.14
CA THR A 599 0.44 15.19 -20.35
C THR A 599 1.94 14.96 -20.46
N ASP A 600 2.34 13.70 -20.66
CA ASP A 600 3.73 13.34 -20.89
C ASP A 600 4.19 13.89 -22.26
N SER A 601 5.29 14.63 -22.26
CA SER A 601 5.88 15.23 -23.46
C SER A 601 6.28 14.19 -24.51
N ASP A 602 6.65 12.98 -24.06
CA ASP A 602 7.27 11.98 -24.91
C ASP A 602 6.24 11.02 -25.51
N THR A 603 5.15 10.75 -24.79
CA THR A 603 4.10 9.80 -25.19
C THR A 603 2.79 10.47 -25.59
N GLY A 604 2.57 11.73 -25.19
CA GLY A 604 1.29 12.42 -25.36
C GLY A 604 0.16 11.82 -24.50
N GLU A 605 0.48 10.90 -23.59
CA GLU A 605 -0.48 10.25 -22.71
C GLU A 605 -0.67 11.06 -21.41
N MET A 606 -1.87 10.95 -20.84
CA MET A 606 -2.19 11.61 -19.58
C MET A 606 -1.50 10.90 -18.40
N VAL A 607 -0.74 11.66 -17.61
CA VAL A 607 -0.03 11.17 -16.43
C VAL A 607 -0.97 11.14 -15.23
N SER A 608 -1.37 9.93 -14.80
CA SER A 608 -2.20 9.78 -13.60
C SER A 608 -1.38 9.84 -12.31
N ILE A 609 -1.89 10.56 -11.31
CA ILE A 609 -1.23 10.82 -10.04
C ILE A 609 -1.63 9.79 -8.97
N VAL A 610 -0.67 9.00 -8.52
CA VAL A 610 -0.86 7.91 -7.57
C VAL A 610 0.13 8.05 -6.42
N ALA A 611 -0.38 8.31 -5.21
CA ALA A 611 0.45 8.57 -4.03
C ALA A 611 1.48 7.45 -3.74
N THR A 612 1.14 6.19 -4.02
CA THR A 612 2.05 5.05 -3.80
C THR A 612 3.25 5.03 -4.74
N ARG A 613 3.16 5.67 -5.93
CA ARG A 613 4.26 5.74 -6.91
C ARG A 613 5.32 6.76 -6.50
N PHE A 614 4.99 7.77 -5.68
CA PHE A 614 5.97 8.78 -5.25
C PHE A 614 7.14 8.19 -4.49
N ARG A 615 6.88 7.26 -3.57
CA ARG A 615 7.94 6.56 -2.84
C ARG A 615 8.87 5.76 -3.76
N ALA A 616 8.31 5.09 -4.78
CA ALA A 616 9.07 4.39 -5.80
C ALA A 616 9.95 5.35 -6.62
N SER A 617 9.39 6.50 -6.98
CA SER A 617 10.04 7.52 -7.80
C SER A 617 11.19 8.19 -7.05
N MET A 618 11.03 8.43 -5.75
CA MET A 618 12.09 8.93 -4.88
C MET A 618 13.26 7.95 -4.77
N VAL A 619 12.98 6.65 -4.72
CA VAL A 619 14.01 5.61 -4.75
C VAL A 619 14.71 5.55 -6.11
N SER A 620 13.98 5.71 -7.21
CA SER A 620 14.57 5.84 -8.56
C SER A 620 15.56 7.00 -8.61
N GLU A 621 15.19 8.17 -8.07
CA GLU A 621 16.05 9.36 -8.02
C GLU A 621 17.34 9.12 -7.23
N MET A 622 17.24 8.44 -6.08
CA MET A 622 18.39 8.08 -5.28
C MET A 622 19.35 7.12 -6.02
N ILE A 623 18.81 6.17 -6.78
CA ILE A 623 19.60 5.24 -7.59
C ILE A 623 20.28 5.97 -8.74
N GLU A 624 19.54 6.84 -9.45
CA GLU A 624 20.06 7.70 -10.52
C GLU A 624 21.19 8.61 -10.01
N ALA A 625 21.10 9.09 -8.76
CA ALA A 625 22.12 9.89 -8.10
C ALA A 625 23.29 9.06 -7.52
N GLY A 626 23.28 7.73 -7.65
CA GLY A 626 24.37 6.85 -7.18
C GLY A 626 24.40 6.63 -5.67
N VAL A 627 23.29 6.86 -4.96
CA VAL A 627 23.19 6.64 -3.50
C VAL A 627 23.30 5.16 -3.16
N SER A 628 24.01 4.82 -2.08
CA SER A 628 24.21 3.43 -1.70
C SER A 628 22.92 2.76 -1.22
N VAL A 629 22.79 1.44 -1.42
CA VAL A 629 21.63 0.66 -0.96
C VAL A 629 21.42 0.76 0.57
N ARG A 630 22.50 0.96 1.33
CA ARG A 630 22.46 1.14 2.79
C ARG A 630 21.84 2.47 3.18
N GLU A 631 22.16 3.53 2.46
CA GLU A 631 21.54 4.85 2.65
C GLU A 631 20.07 4.83 2.23
N ILE A 632 19.75 4.17 1.10
CA ILE A 632 18.36 3.97 0.67
C ILE A 632 17.56 3.21 1.75
N GLN A 633 18.14 2.17 2.36
CA GLN A 633 17.51 1.45 3.48
C GLN A 633 17.17 2.39 4.64
N LEU A 634 18.11 3.26 5.01
CA LEU A 634 17.98 4.18 6.14
C LEU A 634 16.92 5.26 5.85
N MET A 635 16.94 5.83 4.65
CA MET A 635 15.93 6.81 4.18
C MET A 635 14.53 6.20 4.05
N MET A 636 14.45 4.92 3.67
CA MET A 636 13.18 4.21 3.58
C MET A 636 12.69 3.68 4.95
N GLY A 637 13.51 3.70 6.00
CA GLY A 637 13.15 3.12 7.29
C GLY A 637 12.91 1.61 7.21
N HIS A 638 13.57 0.91 6.28
CA HIS A 638 13.47 -0.54 6.16
C HIS A 638 14.30 -1.22 7.25
N SER A 639 13.67 -2.14 8.00
CA SER A 639 14.32 -2.84 9.12
C SER A 639 15.48 -3.74 8.70
N SER A 640 15.51 -4.19 7.44
CA SER A 640 16.58 -5.03 6.91
C SER A 640 16.94 -4.66 5.48
N ILE A 641 18.19 -4.89 5.10
CA ILE A 641 18.66 -4.72 3.72
C ILE A 641 17.94 -5.67 2.76
N LYS A 642 17.53 -6.85 3.24
CA LYS A 642 16.72 -7.80 2.46
C LYS A 642 15.39 -7.18 2.05
N THR A 643 14.75 -6.44 2.95
CA THR A 643 13.52 -5.70 2.64
C THR A 643 13.75 -4.64 1.56
N THR A 644 14.89 -3.94 1.61
CA THR A 644 15.28 -2.97 0.57
C THR A 644 15.53 -3.66 -0.77
N LEU A 645 16.29 -4.75 -0.81
CA LEU A 645 16.55 -5.50 -2.06
C LEU A 645 15.27 -6.07 -2.66
N SER A 646 14.42 -6.73 -1.86
CA SER A 646 13.13 -7.23 -2.33
C SER A 646 12.17 -6.11 -2.78
N TYR A 647 12.30 -4.92 -2.19
CA TYR A 647 11.56 -3.74 -2.65
C TYR A 647 12.07 -3.29 -4.01
N LEU A 648 13.39 -3.16 -4.19
CA LEU A 648 14.01 -2.79 -5.47
C LEU A 648 13.66 -3.77 -6.59
N ASP A 649 13.73 -5.07 -6.31
CA ASP A 649 13.35 -6.12 -7.26
C ASP A 649 11.89 -6.01 -7.71
N ARG A 650 11.00 -5.55 -6.82
CA ARG A 650 9.56 -5.44 -7.07
C ARG A 650 9.18 -4.23 -7.92
N MET A 651 9.94 -3.13 -7.90
CA MET A 651 9.61 -1.91 -8.64
C MET A 651 10.11 -1.92 -10.10
N ASP A 652 10.56 -3.08 -10.60
CA ASP A 652 11.05 -3.29 -11.96
C ASP A 652 12.30 -2.45 -12.32
N PHE A 653 13.11 -2.11 -11.31
CA PHE A 653 14.44 -1.50 -11.51
C PHE A 653 15.39 -2.39 -12.30
N ASN A 654 15.06 -3.67 -12.52
CA ASN A 654 15.82 -4.57 -13.36
C ASN A 654 15.98 -4.06 -14.81
N LYS A 655 14.98 -3.36 -15.37
CA LYS A 655 15.10 -2.78 -16.72
C LYS A 655 16.10 -1.62 -16.75
N GLN A 656 15.98 -0.68 -15.81
CA GLN A 656 16.94 0.43 -15.67
C GLN A 656 18.34 -0.06 -15.32
N SER A 657 18.45 -1.04 -14.42
CA SER A 657 19.71 -1.68 -14.04
C SER A 657 20.37 -2.35 -15.25
N ARG A 658 19.60 -3.09 -16.06
CA ARG A 658 20.12 -3.69 -17.30
C ARG A 658 20.55 -2.64 -18.31
N GLN A 659 19.83 -1.52 -18.41
CA GLN A 659 20.19 -0.43 -19.31
C GLN A 659 21.48 0.26 -18.86
N MET A 660 21.62 0.61 -17.58
CA MET A 660 22.88 1.14 -17.02
C MET A 660 24.03 0.13 -17.14
N ILE A 661 23.78 -1.16 -16.88
CA ILE A 661 24.78 -2.22 -17.04
C ILE A 661 25.19 -2.31 -18.50
N LEU A 662 24.25 -2.33 -19.45
CA LEU A 662 24.55 -2.33 -20.89
C LEU A 662 25.34 -1.09 -21.28
N GLU A 663 24.94 0.09 -20.85
CA GLU A 663 25.63 1.35 -21.16
C GLU A 663 27.05 1.35 -20.58
N LYS A 664 27.26 0.85 -19.35
CA LYS A 664 28.60 0.70 -18.76
C LYS A 664 29.41 -0.41 -19.42
N LEU A 665 28.78 -1.51 -19.83
CA LEU A 665 29.44 -2.57 -20.59
C LEU A 665 29.82 -2.08 -21.99
N GLU A 666 29.01 -1.26 -22.63
CA GLU A 666 29.34 -0.58 -23.89
C GLU A 666 30.49 0.41 -23.69
N MET A 667 30.50 1.19 -22.61
CA MET A 667 31.65 2.03 -22.25
C MET A 667 32.92 1.19 -22.07
N ILE A 668 32.85 0.08 -21.34
CA ILE A 668 33.99 -0.83 -21.13
C ILE A 668 34.42 -1.45 -22.47
N TYR A 669 33.47 -1.89 -23.28
CA TYR A 669 33.72 -2.49 -24.59
C TYR A 669 34.38 -1.47 -25.53
N ASN A 670 33.87 -0.25 -25.61
CA ASN A 670 34.44 0.83 -26.41
C ASN A 670 35.84 1.23 -25.92
N ASN A 671 36.05 1.26 -24.60
CA ASN A 671 37.37 1.52 -24.00
C ASN A 671 38.35 0.36 -24.18
N ALA A 672 37.86 -0.88 -24.32
CA ALA A 672 38.68 -2.08 -24.50
C ALA A 672 38.99 -2.37 -25.98
N TRP A 673 38.10 -1.98 -26.90
CA TRP A 673 38.19 -2.35 -28.33
C TRP A 673 38.84 -1.29 -29.20
N VAL A 674 38.82 -0.01 -28.79
CA VAL A 674 39.63 1.02 -29.44
C VAL A 674 40.99 1.02 -28.74
N PRO A 675 42.09 0.61 -29.40
CA PRO A 675 43.40 0.96 -28.92
C PRO A 675 43.43 2.49 -28.96
N GLN A 676 43.28 3.12 -27.80
CA GLN A 676 43.58 4.53 -27.69
C GLN A 676 44.99 4.69 -28.27
N GLU A 677 45.15 5.53 -29.30
CA GLU A 677 46.49 6.01 -29.63
C GLU A 677 47.07 6.47 -28.29
N LYS A 678 48.20 5.90 -27.88
CA LYS A 678 48.87 6.33 -26.66
C LYS A 678 48.92 7.84 -26.76
N ASP A 679 48.17 8.54 -25.89
CA ASP A 679 48.32 9.96 -25.71
C ASP A 679 49.82 10.16 -25.65
N LYS A 680 50.35 10.97 -26.59
CA LYS A 680 51.78 11.24 -26.64
C LYS A 680 52.13 11.65 -25.23
N LEU A 681 52.85 10.77 -24.53
CA LEU A 681 53.38 11.06 -23.21
C LEU A 681 53.98 12.45 -23.35
N PRO A 682 53.50 13.45 -22.61
CA PRO A 682 54.08 14.78 -22.69
C PRO A 682 55.58 14.57 -22.55
N GLU A 683 56.35 15.13 -23.51
CA GLU A 683 57.80 15.07 -23.47
C GLU A 683 58.22 15.37 -22.04
N LYS A 684 58.99 14.46 -21.45
CA LYS A 684 59.49 14.59 -20.08
C LYS A 684 60.12 15.97 -19.95
N GLU A 685 59.41 16.92 -19.34
CA GLU A 685 60.07 17.91 -18.52
C GLU A 685 60.81 17.07 -17.48
N LYS A 686 62.13 17.00 -17.63
CA LYS A 686 63.01 16.51 -16.59
C LYS A 686 62.90 17.52 -15.47
N ASP A 687 61.88 17.37 -14.63
CA ASP A 687 61.85 18.09 -13.39
C ASP A 687 62.91 17.46 -12.49
N HIS A 688 63.95 18.24 -12.24
CA HIS A 688 65.11 17.81 -11.50
C HIS A 688 64.71 17.69 -10.03
N GLY A 689 64.57 16.45 -9.52
CA GLY A 689 64.49 16.18 -8.07
C GLY A 689 63.25 15.46 -7.54
N GLU A 690 62.42 14.83 -8.38
CA GLU A 690 61.23 14.10 -7.87
C GLU A 690 61.59 12.77 -7.18
N VAL A 691 61.28 12.68 -5.88
CA VAL A 691 61.39 11.44 -5.09
C VAL A 691 60.23 10.51 -5.46
N ILE A 692 60.52 9.41 -6.16
CA ILE A 692 59.49 8.40 -6.48
C ILE A 692 59.31 7.48 -5.27
N PHE A 693 58.14 7.60 -4.63
CA PHE A 693 57.75 6.70 -3.55
C PHE A 693 57.18 5.41 -4.13
N LYS A 694 57.85 4.28 -3.90
CA LYS A 694 57.38 2.97 -4.35
C LYS A 694 56.67 2.22 -3.23
N THR A 695 55.59 1.55 -3.60
CA THR A 695 54.94 0.47 -2.86
C THR A 695 55.17 -0.84 -3.63
N PRO A 696 54.92 -2.01 -3.01
CA PRO A 696 55.03 -3.30 -3.71
C PRO A 696 54.10 -3.45 -4.92
N LEU A 697 53.08 -2.57 -5.05
CA LEU A 697 52.06 -2.62 -6.09
C LEU A 697 52.16 -1.47 -7.12
N GLY A 698 53.08 -0.51 -6.93
CA GLY A 698 53.24 0.63 -7.84
C GLY A 698 54.05 1.78 -7.26
N GLY A 699 54.36 2.79 -8.07
CA GLY A 699 55.09 4.00 -7.65
C GLY A 699 54.28 5.28 -7.80
N CYS A 700 54.49 6.25 -6.90
CA CYS A 700 53.91 7.58 -6.97
C CYS A 700 55.03 8.63 -7.09
N ALA A 701 54.92 9.52 -8.09
CA ALA A 701 55.87 10.62 -8.30
C ALA A 701 55.73 11.72 -7.23
N ASN A 702 54.50 12.04 -6.80
CA ASN A 702 54.26 13.04 -5.76
C ASN A 702 53.01 12.73 -4.92
N ILE A 703 53.23 12.26 -3.69
CA ILE A 703 52.16 11.91 -2.75
C ILE A 703 51.41 13.17 -2.26
N PHE A 704 52.05 14.34 -2.25
CA PHE A 704 51.45 15.61 -1.77
C PHE A 704 50.67 16.38 -2.83
N ASN A 705 50.62 15.90 -4.08
CA ASN A 705 49.73 16.43 -5.10
C ASN A 705 48.81 15.32 -5.65
N PRO A 706 47.85 14.82 -4.85
CA PRO A 706 46.94 13.80 -5.31
C PRO A 706 45.96 14.35 -6.36
N PRO A 707 45.44 13.50 -7.27
CA PRO A 707 44.41 13.90 -8.23
C PRO A 707 43.17 14.49 -7.57
N ASP A 708 42.44 15.34 -8.30
CA ASP A 708 41.30 16.10 -7.76
C ASP A 708 40.20 15.23 -7.16
N PHE A 709 40.00 14.01 -7.68
CA PHE A 709 39.03 13.08 -7.11
C PHE A 709 39.39 12.62 -5.68
N ILE A 710 40.69 12.58 -5.33
CA ILE A 710 41.16 12.27 -3.96
C ILE A 710 41.04 13.51 -3.10
N LYS A 711 41.40 14.70 -3.62
CA LYS A 711 41.23 15.98 -2.92
C LYS A 711 39.77 16.23 -2.53
N ASN A 712 38.83 15.79 -3.37
CA ASN A 712 37.39 15.89 -3.15
C ASN A 712 36.80 14.74 -2.32
N SER A 713 37.61 13.77 -1.87
CA SER A 713 37.14 12.67 -1.04
C SER A 713 36.99 13.09 0.42
N ALA A 714 35.98 12.56 1.12
CA ALA A 714 35.73 12.88 2.53
C ALA A 714 36.86 12.43 3.49
N SER A 715 37.77 11.58 3.00
CA SER A 715 38.91 11.04 3.76
C SER A 715 40.21 11.82 3.55
N TYR A 716 40.18 12.92 2.78
CA TYR A 716 41.35 13.76 2.53
C TYR A 716 41.40 14.92 3.53
N ASP A 717 42.50 14.98 4.28
CA ASP A 717 42.74 15.94 5.37
C ASP A 717 43.59 17.15 4.94
N GLY A 718 43.86 17.28 3.64
CA GLY A 718 44.73 18.33 3.09
C GLY A 718 46.23 17.98 3.10
N GLY A 719 46.60 16.76 3.51
CA GLY A 719 47.98 16.29 3.58
C GLY A 719 48.40 15.38 2.41
N ALA A 720 49.16 14.33 2.73
CA ALA A 720 49.59 13.33 1.76
C ALA A 720 48.37 12.56 1.22
N CYS A 721 48.48 12.02 0.01
CA CYS A 721 47.46 11.18 -0.61
C CYS A 721 47.00 10.05 0.34
N SER A 722 45.76 10.12 0.81
CA SER A 722 45.15 9.13 1.71
C SER A 722 45.01 7.73 1.11
N ASN A 723 45.16 7.60 -0.22
CA ASN A 723 45.11 6.31 -0.91
C ASN A 723 46.49 5.68 -1.16
N PHE A 724 47.60 6.35 -0.85
CA PHE A 724 48.94 5.87 -1.21
C PHE A 724 49.31 4.53 -0.54
N ASN A 725 49.03 4.38 0.75
CA ASN A 725 49.31 3.14 1.51
C ASN A 725 48.09 2.23 1.68
N LYS A 726 46.96 2.58 1.07
CA LYS A 726 45.67 1.95 1.34
C LYS A 726 45.65 0.46 1.01
N CYS A 727 46.46 0.01 0.05
CA CYS A 727 46.55 -1.40 -0.31
C CYS A 727 47.24 -2.26 0.77
N LEU A 728 48.25 -1.72 1.47
CA LEU A 728 48.91 -2.45 2.56
C LEU A 728 48.03 -2.51 3.83
N SER A 729 47.13 -1.54 4.00
CA SER A 729 46.17 -1.49 5.11
C SER A 729 44.77 -2.03 4.73
N CYS A 730 44.59 -2.61 3.55
CA CYS A 730 43.29 -3.05 3.06
C CYS A 730 42.97 -4.46 3.57
N GLU A 731 41.81 -4.63 4.23
CA GLU A 731 41.31 -5.94 4.68
C GLU A 731 41.08 -6.94 3.53
N ASN A 732 41.00 -6.47 2.28
CA ASN A 732 40.79 -7.31 1.09
C ASN A 732 42.10 -7.70 0.37
N VAL A 733 43.27 -7.30 0.89
CA VAL A 733 44.57 -7.64 0.30
C VAL A 733 45.17 -8.81 1.08
N ILE A 734 45.49 -9.88 0.36
CA ILE A 734 46.13 -11.08 0.92
C ILE A 734 47.63 -11.00 0.64
N ILE A 735 48.43 -10.83 1.69
CA ILE A 735 49.89 -10.95 1.61
C ILE A 735 50.25 -12.43 1.70
N THR A 736 51.04 -12.91 0.75
CA THR A 736 51.53 -14.30 0.72
C THR A 736 53.04 -14.34 0.90
N THR A 737 53.59 -15.53 1.17
CA THR A 737 55.02 -15.76 1.38
C THR A 737 55.92 -15.31 0.22
N SER A 738 55.39 -15.23 -1.01
CA SER A 738 56.11 -14.74 -2.18
C SER A 738 56.38 -13.23 -2.15
N HIS A 739 55.57 -12.46 -1.41
CA HIS A 739 55.70 -11.00 -1.33
C HIS A 739 56.64 -10.54 -0.20
N LEU A 740 56.98 -11.42 0.73
CA LEU A 740 57.81 -11.09 1.89
C LEU A 740 59.21 -10.56 1.53
N PRO A 741 59.94 -11.11 0.54
CA PRO A 741 61.26 -10.59 0.17
C PRO A 741 61.22 -9.12 -0.27
N ASP A 742 60.20 -8.73 -1.05
CA ASP A 742 60.02 -7.36 -1.52
C ASP A 742 59.68 -6.40 -0.38
N LEU A 743 58.86 -6.85 0.58
CA LEU A 743 58.51 -6.07 1.78
C LEU A 743 59.74 -5.85 2.68
N PHE A 744 60.61 -6.86 2.85
CA PHE A 744 61.87 -6.71 3.59
C PHE A 744 62.85 -5.76 2.88
N ALA A 745 62.91 -5.80 1.54
CA ALA A 745 63.73 -4.87 0.76
C ALA A 745 63.21 -3.42 0.92
N LEU A 746 61.89 -3.23 0.90
CA LEU A 746 61.27 -1.92 1.11
C LEU A 746 61.50 -1.38 2.53
N LEU A 747 61.37 -2.23 3.56
CA LEU A 747 61.65 -1.85 4.95
C LEU A 747 63.12 -1.46 5.14
N ARG A 748 64.06 -2.20 4.52
CA ARG A 748 65.49 -1.85 4.50
C ARG A 748 65.69 -0.46 3.92
N ASP A 749 65.11 -0.21 2.75
CA ASP A 749 65.30 1.05 2.02
C ASP A 749 64.72 2.24 2.80
N TYR A 750 63.54 2.10 3.41
CA TYR A 750 62.97 3.13 4.28
C TYR A 750 63.80 3.37 5.56
N ARG A 751 64.36 2.32 6.18
CA ARG A 751 65.24 2.46 7.35
C ARG A 751 66.55 3.16 6.99
N VAL A 752 67.11 2.90 5.81
CA VAL A 752 68.31 3.59 5.31
C VAL A 752 68.00 5.07 5.03
N ALA A 753 66.88 5.35 4.36
CA ALA A 753 66.41 6.71 4.11
C ALA A 753 66.18 7.51 5.41
N TRP A 754 65.61 6.86 6.43
CA TRP A 754 65.37 7.46 7.75
C TRP A 754 66.68 7.77 8.50
N LYS A 755 67.64 6.82 8.49
CA LYS A 755 68.94 6.96 9.18
C LYS A 755 69.85 8.01 8.54
N ASN A 756 69.76 8.21 7.23
CA ASN A 756 70.61 9.18 6.51
C ASN A 756 70.17 10.65 6.72
N GLY A 757 69.15 10.92 7.53
CA GLY A 757 68.84 12.24 8.12
C GLY A 757 68.24 13.29 7.18
N SER A 758 68.50 13.24 5.87
CA SER A 758 68.02 14.23 4.91
C SER A 758 66.49 14.21 4.72
N VAL A 759 65.87 13.02 4.79
CA VAL A 759 64.42 12.87 4.53
C VAL A 759 63.57 13.07 5.79
N ALA A 760 64.12 12.79 6.98
CA ALA A 760 63.42 12.98 8.25
C ALA A 760 63.07 14.45 8.55
N ALA A 761 63.83 15.40 7.99
CA ALA A 761 63.59 16.83 8.09
C ALA A 761 62.62 17.39 7.04
N THR A 762 62.18 16.55 6.09
CA THR A 762 61.24 16.96 5.03
C THR A 762 59.80 16.59 5.39
N PRO A 763 58.78 17.19 4.73
CA PRO A 763 57.38 16.78 4.89
C PRO A 763 57.13 15.29 4.63
N TYR A 764 58.00 14.63 3.86
CA TYR A 764 57.94 13.20 3.56
C TYR A 764 58.32 12.29 4.75
N GLY A 765 58.95 12.83 5.79
CA GLY A 765 59.39 12.05 6.95
C GLY A 765 58.25 11.37 7.71
N SER A 766 57.11 12.06 7.88
CA SER A 766 55.94 11.47 8.56
C SER A 766 55.42 10.23 7.83
N VAL A 767 55.38 10.27 6.49
CA VAL A 767 54.89 9.19 5.62
C VAL A 767 55.85 7.99 5.63
N ILE A 768 57.16 8.22 5.67
CA ILE A 768 58.14 7.15 5.77
C ILE A 768 58.06 6.46 7.12
N ARG A 769 57.88 7.22 8.21
CA ARG A 769 57.73 6.65 9.56
C ARG A 769 56.50 5.75 9.66
N GLU A 770 55.35 6.20 9.16
CA GLU A 770 54.12 5.41 9.15
C GLU A 770 54.29 4.12 8.33
N ASN A 771 54.98 4.18 7.20
CA ASN A 771 55.31 2.99 6.40
C ASN A 771 56.23 2.00 7.14
N ILE A 772 57.21 2.49 7.89
CA ILE A 772 58.07 1.63 8.71
C ILE A 772 57.23 0.91 9.76
N GLU A 773 56.34 1.61 10.46
CA GLU A 773 55.46 1.03 11.49
C GLU A 773 54.54 -0.07 10.91
N ILE A 774 53.92 0.16 9.75
CA ILE A 774 53.06 -0.83 9.08
C ILE A 774 53.88 -2.06 8.66
N LEU A 775 55.07 -1.86 8.08
CA LEU A 775 55.93 -2.95 7.65
C LEU A 775 56.50 -3.74 8.83
N GLU A 776 56.79 -3.09 9.95
CA GLU A 776 57.23 -3.75 11.19
C GLU A 776 56.11 -4.58 11.82
N LEU A 777 54.85 -4.18 11.68
CA LEU A 777 53.71 -4.99 12.11
C LEU A 777 53.58 -6.28 11.28
N ILE A 778 53.85 -6.20 9.97
CA ILE A 778 53.76 -7.36 9.06
C ILE A 778 54.99 -8.28 9.17
N LEU A 779 56.19 -7.73 9.39
CA LEU A 779 57.47 -8.45 9.31
C LEU A 779 58.17 -8.66 10.67
N GLY A 780 57.68 -8.04 11.73
CA GLY A 780 58.27 -8.07 13.07
C GLY A 780 57.85 -9.26 13.92
N ASP A 781 58.06 -9.15 15.23
CA ASP A 781 57.81 -10.25 16.19
C ASP A 781 56.33 -10.63 16.32
N GLU A 782 55.42 -9.72 15.98
CA GLU A 782 53.96 -9.93 15.97
C GLU A 782 53.41 -10.40 14.62
N SER A 783 54.29 -10.78 13.68
CA SER A 783 53.89 -11.27 12.36
C SER A 783 53.09 -12.58 12.42
N GLU A 784 52.09 -12.71 11.55
CA GLU A 784 51.33 -13.96 11.36
C GLU A 784 52.12 -15.02 10.56
N PHE A 785 53.25 -14.67 9.96
CA PHE A 785 54.10 -15.59 9.20
C PHE A 785 55.04 -16.39 10.10
N GLN A 786 55.43 -17.59 9.66
CA GLN A 786 56.36 -18.39 10.45
C GLN A 786 57.75 -17.76 10.46
N LYS A 787 58.44 -17.84 11.61
CA LYS A 787 59.82 -17.31 11.76
C LYS A 787 60.80 -17.83 10.71
N SER A 788 60.68 -19.10 10.33
CA SER A 788 61.49 -19.72 9.27
C SER A 788 61.25 -19.12 7.88
N GLU A 789 60.03 -18.67 7.60
CA GLU A 789 59.65 -18.01 6.34
C GLU A 789 60.16 -16.57 6.31
N LEU A 790 60.05 -15.85 7.43
CA LEU A 790 60.56 -14.50 7.60
C LEU A 790 62.09 -14.46 7.46
N GLU A 791 62.83 -15.36 8.12
CA GLU A 791 64.29 -15.45 7.99
C GLU A 791 64.73 -15.75 6.56
N LYS A 792 63.98 -16.62 5.85
CA LYS A 792 64.25 -16.93 4.45
C LYS A 792 63.98 -15.73 3.55
N ALA A 793 62.88 -15.01 3.78
CA ALA A 793 62.52 -13.82 3.02
C ALA A 793 63.49 -12.67 3.26
N GLU A 794 63.96 -12.46 4.50
CA GLU A 794 64.96 -11.46 4.84
C GLU A 794 66.28 -11.75 4.11
N ARG A 795 66.71 -13.01 4.02
CA ARG A 795 67.89 -13.39 3.23
C ARG A 795 67.71 -13.13 1.74
N LEU A 796 66.53 -13.42 1.20
CA LEU A 796 66.20 -13.21 -0.22
C LEU A 796 66.13 -11.71 -0.57
N SER A 797 65.69 -10.86 0.35
CA SER A 797 65.60 -9.41 0.17
C SER A 797 66.95 -8.74 -0.13
N ARG A 798 68.06 -9.36 0.28
CA ARG A 798 69.42 -8.86 0.03
C ARG A 798 69.80 -8.88 -1.44
N TYR A 799 69.13 -9.71 -2.25
CA TYR A 799 69.35 -9.82 -3.69
C TYR A 799 68.40 -8.92 -4.51
N ILE A 800 67.57 -8.13 -3.84
CA ILE A 800 66.64 -7.19 -4.49
C ILE A 800 67.28 -5.80 -4.47
N ASP A 801 67.58 -5.30 -5.67
CA ASP A 801 68.11 -3.96 -5.89
C ASP A 801 67.12 -2.89 -5.45
N SER A 802 67.66 -1.77 -4.95
CA SER A 802 66.93 -0.67 -4.29
C SER A 802 65.55 -0.38 -4.91
N ALA A 803 64.51 -0.53 -4.12
CA ALA A 803 63.14 -0.20 -4.52
C ALA A 803 62.94 1.33 -4.48
N VAL A 804 63.67 2.06 -3.63
CA VAL A 804 63.49 3.51 -3.41
C VAL A 804 64.74 4.28 -3.87
N MET A 805 64.62 4.98 -5.00
CA MET A 805 65.63 5.95 -5.44
C MET A 805 65.34 7.28 -4.74
N ILE A 806 66.11 7.62 -3.70
CA ILE A 806 66.16 8.98 -3.14
C ILE A 806 67.51 9.56 -3.53
N ASP A 807 67.66 9.94 -4.81
CA ASP A 807 68.81 10.73 -5.23
C ASP A 807 68.62 12.17 -4.75
N GLY A 808 69.72 12.74 -4.23
CA GLY A 808 69.75 13.92 -3.38
C GLY A 808 68.84 15.07 -3.77
N ALA A 809 67.98 15.47 -2.82
CA ALA A 809 67.59 16.86 -2.68
C ALA A 809 68.84 17.65 -2.26
N ALA A 810 69.62 18.11 -3.23
CA ALA A 810 70.47 19.27 -3.00
C ALA A 810 69.54 20.45 -2.69
N VAL A 811 69.92 21.21 -1.66
CA VAL A 811 69.26 22.41 -1.13
C VAL A 811 68.75 23.35 -2.23
#